data_AF-A0AAW0ZE78-F1
#
_entry.id   AF-A0AAW0ZE78-F1
#
_cell.length_a   1.000
_cell.length_b   1.000
_cell.length_c   1.000
_cell.angle_alpha   90.00
_cell.angle_beta   90.00
_cell.angle_gamma   90.00
#
_symmetry.space_group_name_H-M   'P 1'
#
loop_
_entity.id
_entity.type
_entity.pdbx_description
1 polymer ?
#
loop_
_entity_poly.entity_id
_entity_poly.type
_entity_poly.pdbx_seq_one_letter_code
_entity_poly.pdbx_strand_id
1 'polypeptide(L)'
;MNAASVIELMDDIVLEKKHVEKNNTNVSMRNKNKNDGPHVPRQLKVELQTLRISEESERLLYDTLKNIYGSSFKLSDISEFENKRSNLSKNYWVKRANLVIKGIVDYSSKDNTPEIEGQVIRQFAAFTLENYGFHRPHCIEALLHTGGDIGKSLEVLFYKYYGLENVTKNKIPDDIDTTDLLERRKEEKEALESIYEHMFNEKVKNQVWVVQVKLDYLVKNDEIEQEIQKIKRKQEKQKEREICKLFIHKKCRFGDKCKFLHQQAEVLKIPERDDPLFTLEIRFPEGCKYPYEPPYFYIYKNSGTYPNINCLRIVRRLYNEASRISIDGTPSIFSVISLLENEYDIKGYLQENKEQFPDQIELLFQKDENKDEANAATHYELGSVYRKSRNNDNWDEMLKIDDLIERNFKEQQSNPKYKKMREDRKKLPAWLKMNEILDLIQKNQVVIISGETGCGKSTQPRRISAIGVAERCAAERNERIGDTIGYQIRLENKISDKTKVLFCTIGIFLQRFSHISDITHIIVDEVHERGAESDFLLMLLKELLPKRPNLKVILMSATFKSEMFSTYFKGAPILHIPGKMFPVEQIFLEDVFEKTNYVLEENSKFTRKIKGDWEQLQIDLETAEIQGFSTVKQSIEDENLSLTQIVSRYQGYNKQTHKNLYIMDHNKINFELIETVLEWISFGEHDYPKTGSILVFLPGLAEIIELRKRLNNNKYFCPKTGKFTIILLHSSLSKEEQNLIFKKTDARKIILSTNLAETSITINDCVFVIDSGKMKETRFNSSQNMESLETCWVTQANALQRKGRAGRVMPGICVHLYTSYKFKYHFLAQPVPEILRISLESLLLRIQLLHTGKKVDLYEVLGKMLESPTKESICSAIKRLQDVGAFDSEHILTPLGHHLAALPVNIRIGKLILFGVIFCCLDSALTIAACLSHKNPFTIPFEKKNEIDVKQQFFTANSDQLTILKAYKRWVQARARSSSAGQAFANENYLSLQTLYALADIKYQLLELLVSIGFVPINLPKRQPNVDKIMEITGSELNINNDNYKLLQGLLCAALYPNIAKVFTPEKSFQVQSTGAIPVQPDPKHRLLQTKNNDFVNIHPSSANFHVSNLPSPYLVFQEKVKTNKIFIKEVSVVPILPLLLFSNYELKIELHDGIFIASLEDGWILFSIEHHRVAQLLQRMRIELHKLLEQKMKDPLLNLLNYQNGKKIIQTIVNVVTRE
;
A
#
# COMPACT_ATOMS: atom_id res chain seq x y z
N MET A 1 -23.78 45.03 44.44
CA MET A 1 -24.78 44.43 43.54
C MET A 1 -24.40 42.95 43.43
N ASN A 2 -24.67 42.10 44.43
CA ASN A 2 -25.97 41.65 44.98
C ASN A 2 -26.72 40.83 43.91
N ALA A 3 -27.10 39.56 44.10
CA ALA A 3 -26.99 38.62 45.24
C ALA A 3 -26.92 37.16 44.67
N ALA A 4 -26.13 36.22 45.22
CA ALA A 4 -26.45 35.28 46.34
C ALA A 4 -27.57 34.25 45.96
N SER A 5 -27.38 32.92 45.94
CA SER A 5 -27.22 31.93 47.06
C SER A 5 -28.59 31.35 47.55
N VAL A 6 -28.81 30.07 47.94
CA VAL A 6 -27.94 28.86 48.15
C VAL A 6 -28.82 27.60 48.44
N ILE A 7 -28.25 26.36 48.46
CA ILE A 7 -28.84 25.08 49.00
C ILE A 7 -30.03 24.46 48.19
N GLU A 8 -30.24 23.15 47.94
CA GLU A 8 -29.92 21.82 48.56
C GLU A 8 -31.09 21.20 49.37
N LEU A 9 -31.10 19.85 49.50
CA LEU A 9 -32.11 18.93 50.12
C LEU A 9 -33.35 18.62 49.23
N MET A 10 -33.76 17.38 48.93
CA MET A 10 -33.88 16.06 49.63
C MET A 10 -35.20 15.80 50.36
N ASP A 11 -35.48 14.50 50.51
CA ASP A 11 -36.61 13.80 51.16
C ASP A 11 -37.94 13.84 50.37
N ASP A 12 -38.40 12.75 49.75
CA ASP A 12 -38.80 11.40 50.21
C ASP A 12 -40.32 11.30 50.43
N ILE A 13 -40.94 10.27 49.83
CA ILE A 13 -42.03 9.46 50.41
C ILE A 13 -42.28 8.23 49.50
N VAL A 14 -42.15 7.06 50.12
CA VAL A 14 -42.43 5.72 49.58
C VAL A 14 -43.85 5.29 50.01
N LEU A 15 -44.30 4.10 49.59
CA LEU A 15 -45.43 3.29 50.12
C LEU A 15 -46.75 3.34 49.29
N GLU A 16 -47.47 2.23 49.06
CA GLU A 16 -47.04 0.82 49.04
C GLU A 16 -47.99 -0.10 48.23
N LYS A 17 -47.39 -1.17 47.69
CA LYS A 17 -47.91 -2.51 47.35
C LYS A 17 -49.40 -2.86 47.60
N LYS A 18 -49.92 -3.73 46.72
CA LYS A 18 -50.36 -5.08 47.17
C LYS A 18 -50.11 -6.17 46.11
N HIS A 19 -49.68 -7.34 46.61
CA HIS A 19 -49.33 -8.55 45.85
C HIS A 19 -50.56 -9.43 45.53
N VAL A 20 -50.37 -10.45 44.66
CA VAL A 20 -50.44 -11.90 44.99
C VAL A 20 -50.28 -12.72 43.67
N GLU A 21 -49.12 -13.37 43.42
CA GLU A 21 -48.83 -14.84 43.53
C GLU A 21 -49.37 -15.72 42.37
N LYS A 22 -48.73 -16.83 41.89
CA LYS A 22 -47.48 -17.56 42.25
C LYS A 22 -47.01 -18.55 41.14
N ASN A 23 -45.78 -19.07 41.30
CA ASN A 23 -45.23 -20.39 40.83
C ASN A 23 -44.95 -20.58 39.30
N ASN A 24 -43.69 -20.68 38.84
CA ASN A 24 -42.76 -21.86 38.77
C ASN A 24 -42.69 -22.44 37.33
N THR A 25 -41.57 -22.86 36.71
CA THR A 25 -40.22 -23.28 37.18
C THR A 25 -39.15 -23.24 36.06
N ASN A 26 -37.89 -22.85 36.40
CA ASN A 26 -36.53 -23.39 36.07
C ASN A 26 -36.17 -23.89 34.61
N VAL A 27 -34.91 -23.87 34.10
CA VAL A 27 -33.56 -24.11 34.68
C VAL A 27 -32.40 -23.42 33.88
N SER A 28 -31.30 -23.08 34.58
CA SER A 28 -29.87 -22.87 34.19
C SER A 28 -29.39 -21.78 33.21
N MET A 29 -28.81 -20.72 33.81
CA MET A 29 -27.39 -20.32 33.74
C MET A 29 -26.54 -20.66 32.49
N ARG A 30 -25.97 -19.62 31.86
CA ARG A 30 -24.51 -19.50 31.65
C ARG A 30 -24.09 -18.04 31.45
N ASN A 31 -23.21 -17.56 32.33
CA ASN A 31 -22.63 -16.21 32.23
C ASN A 31 -21.80 -16.05 30.94
N LYS A 32 -21.95 -14.90 30.28
CA LYS A 32 -20.92 -14.33 29.41
C LYS A 32 -20.71 -12.87 29.78
N ASN A 33 -19.50 -12.56 30.23
CA ASN A 33 -19.06 -11.20 30.51
C ASN A 33 -19.22 -10.34 29.24
N LYS A 34 -19.82 -9.16 29.39
CA LYS A 34 -19.73 -8.11 28.37
C LYS A 34 -18.33 -7.51 28.44
N ASN A 35 -17.48 -7.85 27.48
CA ASN A 35 -16.42 -6.93 27.05
C ASN A 35 -17.09 -5.87 26.17
N ASP A 36 -16.94 -4.60 26.50
CA ASP A 36 -17.34 -3.49 25.63
C ASP A 36 -16.38 -3.39 24.43
N GLY A 37 -16.66 -4.22 23.41
CA GLY A 37 -16.18 -4.00 22.05
C GLY A 37 -17.05 -2.96 21.32
N PRO A 38 -16.52 -2.30 20.28
CA PRO A 38 -17.32 -1.38 19.48
C PRO A 38 -18.53 -2.10 18.88
N HIS A 39 -19.70 -1.47 19.00
CA HIS A 39 -20.98 -2.02 18.54
C HIS A 39 -20.98 -2.14 16.99
N VAL A 40 -20.67 -3.33 16.47
CA VAL A 40 -20.60 -3.57 15.01
C VAL A 40 -22.02 -3.50 14.41
N PRO A 41 -22.27 -2.68 13.37
CA PRO A 41 -23.55 -2.65 12.67
C PRO A 41 -23.92 -4.02 12.08
N ARG A 42 -25.20 -4.39 12.13
CA ARG A 42 -25.66 -5.78 11.83
C ARG A 42 -25.46 -6.23 10.37
N GLN A 43 -25.21 -5.33 9.42
CA GLN A 43 -24.67 -5.64 8.09
C GLN A 43 -23.68 -4.57 7.66
N LEU A 44 -22.47 -4.98 7.29
CA LEU A 44 -21.46 -4.14 6.64
C LEU A 44 -21.26 -4.67 5.22
N LYS A 45 -21.26 -3.78 4.24
CA LYS A 45 -21.08 -4.13 2.83
C LYS A 45 -20.13 -3.15 2.13
N VAL A 46 -19.54 -3.61 1.05
CA VAL A 46 -18.53 -2.90 0.26
C VAL A 46 -19.13 -2.50 -1.07
N GLU A 47 -18.77 -1.33 -1.60
CA GLU A 47 -19.21 -0.92 -2.93
C GLU A 47 -18.53 -1.79 -3.99
N LEU A 48 -19.33 -2.49 -4.81
CA LEU A 48 -18.80 -3.22 -5.97
C LEU A 48 -18.61 -2.21 -7.09
N GLN A 49 -17.37 -1.82 -7.36
CA GLN A 49 -17.07 -0.94 -8.47
C GLN A 49 -17.04 -1.71 -9.79
N THR A 50 -17.65 -1.09 -10.80
CA THR A 50 -17.60 -1.57 -12.18
C THR A 50 -16.41 -0.94 -12.89
N LEU A 51 -15.51 -1.79 -13.39
CA LEU A 51 -14.45 -1.37 -14.30
C LEU A 51 -15.06 -0.98 -15.64
N ARG A 52 -14.77 0.25 -16.06
CA ARG A 52 -15.06 0.78 -17.38
C ARG A 52 -13.76 1.17 -18.05
N ILE A 53 -13.65 0.90 -19.34
CA ILE A 53 -12.50 1.21 -20.17
C ILE A 53 -13.07 1.78 -21.46
N SER A 54 -12.52 2.89 -21.96
CA SER A 54 -12.97 3.47 -23.24
C SER A 54 -12.71 2.50 -24.40
N GLU A 55 -13.53 2.55 -25.45
CA GLU A 55 -13.35 1.61 -26.57
C GLU A 55 -12.06 1.90 -27.33
N GLU A 56 -11.58 3.15 -27.35
CA GLU A 56 -10.23 3.47 -27.82
C GLU A 56 -9.15 2.65 -27.06
N SER A 57 -9.33 2.48 -25.76
CA SER A 57 -8.45 1.68 -24.91
C SER A 57 -8.68 0.17 -25.11
N GLU A 58 -9.92 -0.30 -25.32
CA GLU A 58 -10.22 -1.70 -25.65
C GLU A 58 -9.60 -2.11 -27.00
N ARG A 59 -9.78 -1.28 -28.04
CA ARG A 59 -9.16 -1.45 -29.36
C ARG A 59 -7.64 -1.50 -29.24
N LEU A 60 -7.03 -0.57 -28.50
CA LEU A 60 -5.57 -0.51 -28.31
C LEU A 60 -5.02 -1.79 -27.63
N LEU A 61 -5.75 -2.36 -26.65
CA LEU A 61 -5.41 -3.66 -26.05
C LEU A 61 -5.51 -4.79 -27.08
N TYR A 62 -6.59 -4.85 -27.88
CA TYR A 62 -6.79 -5.89 -28.91
C TYR A 62 -5.75 -5.81 -30.03
N ASP A 63 -5.48 -4.62 -30.57
CA ASP A 63 -4.50 -4.40 -31.64
C ASP A 63 -3.08 -4.73 -31.19
N THR A 64 -2.73 -4.40 -29.94
CA THR A 64 -1.44 -4.78 -29.34
C THR A 64 -1.31 -6.30 -29.26
N LEU A 65 -2.35 -6.99 -28.78
CA LEU A 65 -2.35 -8.46 -28.68
C LEU A 65 -2.33 -9.13 -30.07
N LYS A 66 -3.09 -8.63 -31.04
CA LYS A 66 -3.08 -9.12 -32.42
C LYS A 66 -1.72 -8.91 -33.09
N ASN A 67 -1.00 -7.84 -32.74
CA ASN A 67 0.36 -7.63 -33.22
C ASN A 67 1.38 -8.63 -32.63
N ILE A 68 1.17 -9.07 -31.39
CA ILE A 68 2.05 -10.05 -30.70
C ILE A 68 1.76 -11.48 -31.14
N TYR A 69 0.48 -11.85 -31.22
CA TYR A 69 0.02 -13.22 -31.49
C TYR A 69 -0.28 -13.51 -32.97
N GLY A 70 -0.23 -12.49 -33.84
CA GLY A 70 -0.53 -12.62 -35.26
C GLY A 70 -2.02 -12.57 -35.60
N SER A 71 -2.32 -12.68 -36.90
CA SER A 71 -3.67 -12.56 -37.47
C SER A 71 -4.65 -13.67 -37.03
N SER A 72 -4.14 -14.79 -36.51
CA SER A 72 -4.91 -15.91 -35.97
C SER A 72 -5.47 -15.67 -34.55
N PHE A 73 -5.11 -14.57 -33.89
CA PHE A 73 -5.56 -14.25 -32.53
C PHE A 73 -7.07 -13.97 -32.44
N LYS A 74 -7.80 -14.86 -31.75
CA LYS A 74 -9.23 -14.71 -31.45
C LYS A 74 -9.49 -14.71 -29.94
N LEU A 75 -10.45 -13.89 -29.50
CA LEU A 75 -11.00 -13.96 -28.13
C LEU A 75 -11.88 -15.22 -28.01
N SER A 76 -11.99 -15.77 -26.81
CA SER A 76 -12.80 -16.96 -26.54
C SER A 76 -14.28 -16.59 -26.39
N ASP A 77 -15.18 -17.49 -26.77
CA ASP A 77 -16.61 -17.18 -26.83
C ASP A 77 -17.26 -17.17 -25.44
N ILE A 78 -18.40 -16.47 -25.32
CA ILE A 78 -19.14 -16.34 -24.05
C ILE A 78 -19.66 -17.68 -23.51
N SER A 79 -19.82 -18.67 -24.39
CA SER A 79 -20.23 -20.06 -24.08
C SER A 79 -19.18 -20.84 -23.28
N GLU A 80 -17.92 -20.40 -23.23
CA GLU A 80 -16.86 -21.02 -22.44
C GLU A 80 -16.95 -20.67 -20.93
N PHE A 81 -17.83 -19.74 -20.53
CA PHE A 81 -17.95 -19.27 -19.15
C PHE A 81 -19.18 -19.86 -18.44
N GLU A 82 -18.95 -20.77 -17.49
CA GLU A 82 -20.01 -21.28 -16.62
C GLU A 82 -20.62 -20.17 -15.74
N ASN A 83 -21.93 -19.95 -15.87
CA ASN A 83 -22.67 -18.97 -15.05
C ASN A 83 -22.96 -19.53 -13.65
N LYS A 84 -22.24 -19.04 -12.65
CA LYS A 84 -22.37 -19.44 -11.24
C LYS A 84 -23.45 -18.61 -10.54
N ARG A 85 -24.25 -19.25 -9.68
CA ARG A 85 -25.22 -18.54 -8.81
C ARG A 85 -24.50 -17.91 -7.63
N SER A 86 -24.65 -16.60 -7.46
CA SER A 86 -23.85 -15.84 -6.49
C SER A 86 -24.64 -15.45 -5.22
N ASN A 87 -23.90 -15.07 -4.18
CA ASN A 87 -24.44 -14.46 -2.96
C ASN A 87 -23.96 -12.99 -2.80
N LEU A 88 -23.55 -12.34 -3.90
CA LEU A 88 -22.83 -11.05 -3.88
C LEU A 88 -23.57 -9.96 -3.09
N SER A 89 -24.90 -9.90 -3.20
CA SER A 89 -25.78 -8.92 -2.52
C SER A 89 -25.74 -8.97 -0.97
N LYS A 90 -25.19 -10.04 -0.37
CA LYS A 90 -24.98 -10.14 1.08
C LYS A 90 -23.80 -9.30 1.56
N ASN A 91 -22.71 -9.28 0.80
CA ASN A 91 -21.43 -8.67 1.19
C ASN A 91 -21.11 -7.39 0.41
N TYR A 92 -21.75 -7.18 -0.74
CA TYR A 92 -21.49 -6.08 -1.65
C TYR A 92 -22.76 -5.28 -1.96
N TRP A 93 -22.57 -3.98 -2.18
CA TRP A 93 -23.56 -3.08 -2.72
C TRP A 93 -23.46 -3.07 -4.25
N VAL A 94 -24.48 -3.60 -4.95
CA VAL A 94 -24.49 -3.72 -6.41
C VAL A 94 -25.10 -2.49 -7.11
N LYS A 95 -25.90 -1.67 -6.41
CA LYS A 95 -26.61 -0.49 -6.97
C LYS A 95 -26.64 0.71 -6.01
N ARG A 96 -25.52 1.06 -5.36
CA ARG A 96 -25.49 2.16 -4.38
C ARG A 96 -25.20 3.52 -5.03
N ALA A 97 -26.11 3.94 -5.90
CA ALA A 97 -25.96 5.19 -6.65
C ALA A 97 -25.65 6.40 -5.74
N ASN A 98 -24.78 7.27 -6.24
CA ASN A 98 -24.69 8.64 -5.75
C ASN A 98 -25.83 9.44 -6.35
N LEU A 99 -26.63 10.04 -5.47
CA LEU A 99 -27.59 11.07 -5.83
C LEU A 99 -26.78 12.30 -6.21
N VAL A 100 -26.49 12.45 -7.51
CA VAL A 100 -25.93 13.67 -8.08
C VAL A 100 -27.07 14.67 -8.13
N ILE A 101 -26.98 15.75 -7.36
CA ILE A 101 -27.89 16.90 -7.51
C ILE A 101 -27.54 17.55 -8.84
N LYS A 102 -28.30 17.21 -9.88
CA LYS A 102 -28.17 17.81 -11.21
C LYS A 102 -28.86 19.17 -11.23
N GLY A 103 -28.09 20.22 -11.53
CA GLY A 103 -28.61 21.29 -12.38
C GLY A 103 -29.08 20.67 -13.71
N ILE A 104 -30.21 21.12 -14.22
CA ILE A 104 -31.06 20.38 -15.17
C ILE A 104 -30.34 20.12 -16.50
N VAL A 105 -29.90 18.87 -16.71
CA VAL A 105 -30.00 18.13 -18.00
C VAL A 105 -30.11 16.64 -17.65
N ASP A 106 -31.19 15.97 -18.04
CA ASP A 106 -31.27 14.51 -17.99
C ASP A 106 -30.87 13.90 -19.33
N TYR A 107 -30.13 12.78 -19.25
CA TYR A 107 -29.83 11.88 -20.35
C TYR A 107 -29.64 10.50 -19.72
N SER A 108 -30.73 9.77 -19.66
CA SER A 108 -30.82 8.43 -19.07
C SER A 108 -31.33 7.41 -20.10
N SER A 109 -30.69 7.37 -21.27
CA SER A 109 -30.71 6.20 -22.15
C SER A 109 -29.30 5.64 -22.29
N LYS A 110 -29.13 4.38 -21.89
CA LYS A 110 -28.01 3.57 -22.34
C LYS A 110 -28.33 3.12 -23.77
N ASP A 111 -27.32 3.08 -24.62
CA ASP A 111 -26.98 1.80 -25.23
C ASP A 111 -25.49 1.72 -25.54
N ASN A 112 -24.96 0.50 -25.47
CA ASN A 112 -23.53 0.22 -25.55
C ASN A 112 -23.14 -0.16 -26.99
N THR A 113 -22.19 0.55 -27.60
CA THR A 113 -21.04 0.05 -28.40
C THR A 113 -20.57 1.08 -29.45
N PRO A 114 -19.31 1.53 -29.33
CA PRO A 114 -18.45 1.92 -30.44
C PRO A 114 -17.11 1.17 -30.41
N GLU A 115 -17.16 -0.15 -30.53
CA GLU A 115 -16.84 -0.81 -31.81
C GLU A 115 -15.83 0.06 -32.72
N ILE A 116 -14.72 -0.53 -33.22
CA ILE A 116 -13.60 0.05 -34.04
C ILE A 116 -13.96 1.09 -35.14
N GLU A 117 -13.68 2.39 -35.01
CA GLU A 117 -14.12 3.46 -35.96
C GLU A 117 -14.05 3.12 -37.46
N GLY A 118 -12.97 2.53 -38.00
CA GLY A 118 -12.93 2.11 -39.41
C GLY A 118 -13.63 0.77 -39.75
N GLN A 119 -13.82 -0.11 -38.77
CA GLN A 119 -14.44 -1.43 -38.90
C GLN A 119 -15.89 -1.46 -38.38
N VAL A 120 -16.44 -0.30 -37.98
CA VAL A 120 -17.70 -0.15 -37.20
C VAL A 120 -18.61 0.92 -37.72
N ILE A 121 -17.99 2.00 -38.16
CA ILE A 121 -18.57 2.68 -39.31
C ILE A 121 -18.75 1.65 -40.48
N ARG A 122 -18.21 0.40 -40.38
CA ARG A 122 -18.66 -0.81 -41.09
C ARG A 122 -19.56 -1.81 -40.33
N GLN A 123 -19.31 -2.23 -39.08
CA GLN A 123 -20.19 -3.17 -38.33
C GLN A 123 -21.50 -2.52 -37.79
N PHE A 124 -21.45 -1.40 -37.06
CA PHE A 124 -22.62 -0.56 -36.73
C PHE A 124 -23.36 -0.08 -37.99
N ALA A 125 -22.65 0.25 -39.07
CA ALA A 125 -23.32 0.49 -40.36
C ALA A 125 -23.99 -0.79 -40.89
N ALA A 126 -23.30 -1.94 -40.94
CA ALA A 126 -23.89 -3.19 -41.42
C ALA A 126 -25.10 -3.62 -40.57
N PHE A 127 -25.09 -3.37 -39.26
CA PHE A 127 -26.21 -3.61 -38.34
C PHE A 127 -27.35 -2.60 -38.56
N THR A 128 -27.03 -1.33 -38.82
CA THR A 128 -28.02 -0.30 -39.20
C THR A 128 -28.69 -0.68 -40.53
N LEU A 129 -27.94 -1.21 -41.50
CA LEU A 129 -28.46 -1.75 -42.77
C LEU A 129 -29.29 -3.04 -42.56
N GLU A 130 -28.86 -3.93 -41.66
CA GLU A 130 -29.57 -5.17 -41.30
C GLU A 130 -30.93 -4.91 -40.64
N ASN A 131 -31.07 -3.83 -39.86
CA ASN A 131 -32.34 -3.42 -39.25
C ASN A 131 -33.42 -3.02 -40.28
N TYR A 132 -33.03 -2.61 -41.49
CA TYR A 132 -33.97 -2.34 -42.59
C TYR A 132 -34.35 -3.60 -43.38
N GLY A 133 -33.86 -4.78 -42.97
CA GLY A 133 -34.27 -6.09 -43.46
C GLY A 133 -33.28 -6.78 -44.41
N PHE A 134 -32.23 -6.08 -44.87
CA PHE A 134 -31.24 -6.61 -45.81
C PHE A 134 -30.34 -7.70 -45.17
N HIS A 135 -29.91 -8.69 -45.96
CA HIS A 135 -29.00 -9.74 -45.52
C HIS A 135 -27.59 -9.20 -45.22
N ARG A 136 -27.06 -9.59 -44.05
CA ARG A 136 -25.79 -9.11 -43.50
C ARG A 136 -24.55 -9.21 -44.44
N PRO A 137 -24.35 -10.27 -45.25
CA PRO A 137 -23.23 -10.34 -46.19
C PRO A 137 -23.30 -9.23 -47.25
N HIS A 138 -24.50 -8.99 -47.78
CA HIS A 138 -24.77 -7.97 -48.79
C HIS A 138 -24.55 -6.56 -48.24
N CYS A 139 -24.95 -6.30 -46.98
CA CYS A 139 -24.66 -5.04 -46.29
C CYS A 139 -23.16 -4.75 -46.19
N ILE A 140 -22.36 -5.78 -45.88
CA ILE A 140 -20.90 -5.67 -45.79
C ILE A 140 -20.28 -5.40 -47.17
N GLU A 141 -20.78 -6.04 -48.22
CA GLU A 141 -20.33 -5.79 -49.60
C GLU A 141 -20.66 -4.37 -50.07
N ALA A 142 -21.88 -3.88 -49.86
CA ALA A 142 -22.27 -2.52 -50.24
C ALA A 142 -21.42 -1.46 -49.51
N LEU A 143 -21.14 -1.65 -48.22
CA LEU A 143 -20.26 -0.76 -47.44
C LEU A 143 -18.80 -0.80 -47.91
N LEU A 144 -18.34 -1.91 -48.46
CA LEU A 144 -17.00 -2.00 -49.09
C LEU A 144 -16.97 -1.28 -50.43
N HIS A 145 -18.03 -1.39 -51.24
CA HIS A 145 -18.15 -0.76 -52.55
C HIS A 145 -18.29 0.78 -52.48
N THR A 146 -19.00 1.30 -51.48
CA THR A 146 -19.27 2.75 -51.32
C THR A 146 -18.24 3.49 -50.46
N GLY A 147 -17.20 2.81 -49.98
CA GLY A 147 -16.18 3.42 -49.11
C GLY A 147 -16.60 3.63 -47.64
N GLY A 148 -17.77 3.10 -47.22
CA GLY A 148 -18.28 3.19 -45.86
C GLY A 148 -19.37 4.26 -45.62
N ASP A 149 -19.89 4.87 -46.70
CA ASP A 149 -21.02 5.81 -46.63
C ASP A 149 -22.34 5.02 -46.45
N ILE A 150 -23.01 5.20 -45.31
CA ILE A 150 -24.25 4.48 -44.97
C ILE A 150 -25.41 4.90 -45.89
N GLY A 151 -25.46 6.18 -46.28
CA GLY A 151 -26.47 6.69 -47.21
C GLY A 151 -26.33 6.02 -48.56
N LYS A 152 -25.16 6.12 -49.18
CA LYS A 152 -24.90 5.50 -50.50
C LYS A 152 -24.96 3.97 -50.45
N SER A 153 -24.64 3.35 -49.32
CA SER A 153 -24.82 1.90 -49.13
C SER A 153 -26.29 1.49 -49.11
N LEU A 154 -27.16 2.27 -48.47
CA LEU A 154 -28.62 2.04 -48.53
C LEU A 154 -29.13 2.14 -49.97
N GLU A 155 -28.71 3.18 -50.70
CA GLU A 155 -29.11 3.36 -52.10
C GLU A 155 -28.66 2.17 -52.95
N VAL A 156 -27.38 1.78 -52.89
CA VAL A 156 -26.85 0.61 -53.62
C VAL A 156 -27.58 -0.69 -53.25
N LEU A 157 -27.88 -0.92 -51.97
CA LEU A 157 -28.67 -2.08 -51.54
C LEU A 157 -30.10 -2.05 -52.07
N PHE A 158 -30.75 -0.89 -52.00
CA PHE A 158 -32.11 -0.69 -52.52
C PHE A 158 -32.17 -0.97 -54.03
N TYR A 159 -31.23 -0.41 -54.81
CA TYR A 159 -31.10 -0.68 -56.24
C TYR A 159 -30.91 -2.17 -56.57
N LYS A 160 -30.03 -2.86 -55.83
CA LYS A 160 -29.69 -4.27 -56.04
C LYS A 160 -30.79 -5.25 -55.59
N TYR A 161 -31.39 -5.05 -54.43
CA TYR A 161 -32.45 -5.94 -53.90
C TYR A 161 -33.77 -5.79 -54.65
N TYR A 162 -34.08 -4.59 -55.13
CA TYR A 162 -35.34 -4.30 -55.81
C TYR A 162 -35.24 -4.29 -57.35
N GLY A 163 -34.06 -4.63 -57.89
CA GLY A 163 -33.84 -4.89 -59.32
C GLY A 163 -33.96 -3.65 -60.20
N LEU A 164 -33.52 -2.49 -59.72
CA LEU A 164 -33.78 -1.19 -60.35
C LEU A 164 -32.69 -0.74 -61.36
N GLU A 165 -31.79 -1.64 -61.75
CA GLU A 165 -30.58 -1.31 -62.55
C GLU A 165 -30.84 -0.83 -64.00
N ASN A 166 -32.06 -1.03 -64.52
CA ASN A 166 -32.47 -0.60 -65.86
C ASN A 166 -33.83 0.12 -65.85
N VAL A 167 -34.16 0.87 -64.80
CA VAL A 167 -35.32 1.76 -64.85
C VAL A 167 -34.99 2.97 -65.73
N THR A 168 -35.55 2.98 -66.94
CA THR A 168 -35.53 4.15 -67.82
C THR A 168 -36.09 5.35 -67.06
N LYS A 169 -35.26 6.40 -66.90
CA LYS A 169 -35.71 7.69 -66.38
C LYS A 169 -36.80 8.23 -67.30
N ASN A 170 -38.06 8.03 -66.93
CA ASN A 170 -39.20 8.59 -67.64
C ASN A 170 -39.05 10.12 -67.68
N LYS A 171 -39.55 10.75 -68.75
CA LYS A 171 -39.31 12.16 -69.08
C LYS A 171 -39.68 13.11 -67.93
N ILE A 172 -38.72 13.42 -67.08
CA ILE A 172 -38.81 14.53 -66.13
C ILE A 172 -38.54 15.80 -66.94
N PRO A 173 -39.40 16.83 -66.88
CA PRO A 173 -39.14 18.09 -67.56
C PRO A 173 -37.74 18.65 -67.25
N ASP A 174 -37.07 19.14 -68.29
CA ASP A 174 -35.68 19.62 -68.18
C ASP A 174 -35.57 20.97 -67.46
N ASP A 175 -36.64 21.77 -67.45
CA ASP A 175 -36.75 23.12 -66.84
C ASP A 175 -37.56 23.14 -65.52
N ILE A 176 -37.35 22.18 -64.61
CA ILE A 176 -37.98 22.25 -63.27
C ILE A 176 -37.17 23.16 -62.35
N ASP A 177 -37.80 24.21 -61.85
CA ASP A 177 -37.24 25.07 -60.81
C ASP A 177 -37.02 24.27 -59.51
N THR A 178 -35.76 24.23 -59.07
CA THR A 178 -35.36 23.60 -57.79
C THR A 178 -36.03 24.24 -56.57
N THR A 179 -36.51 25.47 -56.70
CA THR A 179 -37.19 26.22 -55.63
C THR A 179 -38.62 25.71 -55.42
N ASP A 180 -39.38 25.49 -56.49
CA ASP A 180 -40.75 24.91 -56.45
C ASP A 180 -40.77 23.50 -55.83
N LEU A 181 -39.80 22.65 -56.22
CA LEU A 181 -39.67 21.30 -55.64
C LEU A 181 -39.41 21.32 -54.11
N LEU A 182 -38.73 22.36 -53.61
CA LEU A 182 -38.48 22.52 -52.18
C LEU A 182 -39.70 23.09 -51.45
N GLU A 183 -40.47 23.97 -52.08
CA GLU A 183 -41.73 24.49 -51.51
C GLU A 183 -42.80 23.39 -51.43
N ARG A 184 -43.06 22.65 -52.51
CA ARG A 184 -44.05 21.55 -52.52
C ARG A 184 -43.66 20.41 -51.55
N ARG A 185 -42.37 20.16 -51.35
CA ARG A 185 -41.86 19.25 -50.30
C ARG A 185 -42.08 19.81 -48.89
N LYS A 186 -41.94 21.12 -48.69
CA LYS A 186 -42.20 21.79 -47.41
C LYS A 186 -43.70 21.80 -47.06
N GLU A 187 -44.59 21.96 -48.03
CA GLU A 187 -46.04 21.88 -47.84
C GLU A 187 -46.49 20.50 -47.34
N GLU A 188 -46.07 19.41 -47.99
CA GLU A 188 -46.39 18.05 -47.53
C GLU A 188 -45.80 17.77 -46.14
N LYS A 189 -44.61 18.31 -45.86
CA LYS A 189 -43.99 18.22 -44.53
C LYS A 189 -44.85 18.89 -43.44
N GLU A 190 -45.29 20.12 -43.67
CA GLU A 190 -46.13 20.87 -42.72
C GLU A 190 -47.49 20.19 -42.51
N ALA A 191 -48.05 19.55 -43.55
CA ALA A 191 -49.24 18.73 -43.43
C ALA A 191 -49.01 17.48 -42.55
N LEU A 192 -47.90 16.77 -42.73
CA LEU A 192 -47.56 15.59 -41.92
C LEU A 192 -47.22 15.94 -40.46
N GLU A 193 -46.53 17.06 -40.23
CA GLU A 193 -46.34 17.64 -38.88
C GLU A 193 -47.68 17.96 -38.19
N SER A 194 -48.71 18.36 -38.94
CA SER A 194 -50.05 18.61 -38.40
C SER A 194 -50.91 17.35 -38.18
N ILE A 195 -50.74 16.30 -38.99
CA ILE A 195 -51.57 15.08 -38.92
C ILE A 195 -51.05 14.11 -37.87
N TYR A 196 -49.73 13.90 -37.83
CA TYR A 196 -49.09 12.92 -36.95
C TYR A 196 -48.46 13.57 -35.71
N GLU A 197 -48.44 14.91 -35.63
CA GLU A 197 -47.87 15.67 -34.51
C GLU A 197 -46.47 15.15 -34.11
N HIS A 198 -46.33 14.71 -32.86
CA HIS A 198 -45.12 14.17 -32.25
C HIS A 198 -44.69 12.80 -32.80
N MET A 199 -45.52 12.14 -33.61
CA MET A 199 -45.20 10.88 -34.29
C MET A 199 -44.49 11.09 -35.63
N PHE A 200 -44.50 12.30 -36.19
CA PHE A 200 -43.71 12.69 -37.36
C PHE A 200 -42.48 13.53 -36.94
N ASN A 201 -41.33 13.31 -37.58
CA ASN A 201 -40.12 14.09 -37.34
C ASN A 201 -39.20 14.15 -38.57
N GLU A 202 -38.71 15.34 -38.90
CA GLU A 202 -37.64 15.55 -39.89
C GLU A 202 -36.26 15.39 -39.23
N LYS A 203 -35.66 14.20 -39.37
CA LYS A 203 -34.31 13.90 -38.84
C LYS A 203 -33.21 14.73 -39.52
N VAL A 204 -33.33 14.95 -40.83
CA VAL A 204 -32.35 15.73 -41.62
C VAL A 204 -33.12 16.62 -42.60
N LYS A 205 -32.91 17.94 -42.49
CA LYS A 205 -33.66 18.97 -43.22
C LYS A 205 -33.67 18.68 -44.73
N ASN A 206 -34.87 18.59 -45.31
CA ASN A 206 -35.16 18.30 -46.72
C ASN A 206 -34.67 16.93 -47.25
N GLN A 207 -34.14 16.04 -46.40
CA GLN A 207 -33.48 14.79 -46.81
C GLN A 207 -34.00 13.52 -46.13
N VAL A 208 -34.34 13.54 -44.84
CA VAL A 208 -34.77 12.34 -44.09
C VAL A 208 -35.93 12.67 -43.16
N TRP A 209 -37.08 12.04 -43.41
CA TRP A 209 -38.30 12.12 -42.61
C TRP A 209 -38.61 10.78 -41.97
N VAL A 210 -39.25 10.80 -40.80
CA VAL A 210 -39.58 9.60 -40.03
C VAL A 210 -40.97 9.72 -39.42
N VAL A 211 -41.75 8.64 -39.52
CA VAL A 211 -43.11 8.53 -39.01
C VAL A 211 -43.24 7.28 -38.16
N GLN A 212 -43.74 7.42 -36.93
CA GLN A 212 -44.11 6.28 -36.09
C GLN A 212 -45.55 5.88 -36.37
N VAL A 213 -45.77 4.59 -36.62
CA VAL A 213 -47.07 4.03 -37.02
C VAL A 213 -47.40 2.84 -36.12
N LYS A 214 -48.64 2.77 -35.62
CA LYS A 214 -49.08 1.70 -34.71
C LYS A 214 -49.77 0.60 -35.50
N LEU A 215 -49.10 -0.54 -35.68
CA LEU A 215 -49.54 -1.65 -36.52
C LEU A 215 -49.90 -2.86 -35.65
N ASP A 216 -50.97 -2.72 -34.84
CA ASP A 216 -51.44 -3.79 -33.93
C ASP A 216 -51.64 -5.14 -34.64
N TYR A 217 -52.08 -5.08 -35.90
CA TYR A 217 -52.37 -6.24 -36.73
C TYR A 217 -51.15 -7.12 -37.09
N LEU A 218 -49.92 -6.65 -36.81
CA LEU A 218 -48.66 -7.37 -37.05
C LEU A 218 -48.11 -8.13 -35.82
N VAL A 219 -48.82 -8.11 -34.68
CA VAL A 219 -48.31 -8.59 -33.37
C VAL A 219 -49.24 -9.64 -32.70
N LYS A 220 -48.67 -10.65 -32.04
CA LYS A 220 -49.37 -11.88 -31.55
C LYS A 220 -49.92 -11.78 -30.11
N ASN A 221 -50.64 -10.72 -29.75
CA ASN A 221 -51.08 -10.54 -28.35
C ASN A 221 -52.20 -11.50 -27.88
N ASP A 222 -53.02 -12.06 -28.77
CA ASP A 222 -54.16 -12.93 -28.40
C ASP A 222 -53.74 -14.32 -27.87
N GLU A 223 -52.63 -14.87 -28.37
CA GLU A 223 -52.11 -16.18 -27.94
C GLU A 223 -51.65 -16.12 -26.46
N ILE A 224 -51.10 -14.97 -26.05
CA ILE A 224 -50.53 -14.73 -24.73
C ILE A 224 -51.64 -14.70 -23.66
N GLU A 225 -52.78 -14.06 -23.92
CA GLU A 225 -53.87 -13.94 -22.93
C GLU A 225 -54.48 -15.29 -22.53
N GLN A 226 -54.58 -16.24 -23.46
CA GLN A 226 -55.11 -17.57 -23.18
C GLN A 226 -54.21 -18.36 -22.22
N GLU A 227 -52.89 -18.15 -22.28
CA GLU A 227 -51.94 -18.82 -21.42
C GLU A 227 -51.97 -18.26 -19.98
N ILE A 228 -52.13 -16.94 -19.84
CA ILE A 228 -52.28 -16.25 -18.54
C ILE A 228 -53.49 -16.79 -17.75
N GLN A 229 -54.62 -17.07 -18.42
CA GLN A 229 -55.80 -17.64 -17.76
C GLN A 229 -55.58 -19.08 -17.26
N LYS A 230 -54.82 -19.92 -17.99
CA LYS A 230 -54.46 -21.28 -17.55
C LYS A 230 -53.62 -21.26 -16.27
N ILE A 231 -52.68 -20.31 -16.15
CA ILE A 231 -51.78 -20.19 -14.99
C ILE A 231 -52.57 -19.81 -13.73
N LYS A 232 -53.51 -18.85 -13.82
CA LYS A 232 -54.35 -18.41 -12.68
C LYS A 232 -55.16 -19.56 -12.06
N ARG A 233 -55.86 -20.37 -12.88
CA ARG A 233 -56.63 -21.54 -12.41
C ARG A 233 -55.78 -22.60 -11.70
N LYS A 234 -54.47 -22.66 -12.00
CA LYS A 234 -53.53 -23.62 -11.39
C LYS A 234 -53.11 -23.21 -9.97
N GLN A 235 -53.03 -21.90 -9.69
CA GLN A 235 -52.66 -21.36 -8.39
C GLN A 235 -53.78 -21.48 -7.34
N GLU A 236 -55.05 -21.39 -7.74
CA GLU A 236 -56.18 -21.50 -6.80
C GLU A 236 -56.25 -22.88 -6.13
N LYS A 237 -56.00 -23.97 -6.88
CA LYS A 237 -55.96 -25.34 -6.34
C LYS A 237 -54.82 -25.61 -5.35
N GLN A 238 -53.77 -24.79 -5.30
CA GLN A 238 -52.66 -24.97 -4.36
C GLN A 238 -52.89 -24.30 -2.99
N LYS A 239 -53.88 -23.40 -2.86
CA LYS A 239 -54.12 -22.67 -1.60
C LYS A 239 -54.78 -23.50 -0.49
N GLU A 240 -55.38 -24.65 -0.79
CA GLU A 240 -56.19 -25.43 0.17
C GLU A 240 -55.39 -26.34 1.13
N ARG A 241 -54.05 -26.41 1.03
CA ARG A 241 -53.24 -27.28 1.90
C ARG A 241 -52.15 -26.51 2.64
N GLU A 242 -52.32 -26.36 3.95
CA GLU A 242 -51.34 -25.69 4.81
C GLU A 242 -50.01 -26.48 4.93
N ILE A 243 -48.90 -25.75 5.03
CA ILE A 243 -47.54 -26.28 5.16
C ILE A 243 -47.26 -26.67 6.64
N CYS A 244 -46.65 -27.82 6.86
CA CYS A 244 -46.38 -28.33 8.20
C CYS A 244 -45.35 -27.47 8.97
N LYS A 245 -45.79 -26.81 10.05
CA LYS A 245 -44.91 -25.98 10.90
C LYS A 245 -43.75 -26.76 11.56
N LEU A 246 -43.92 -28.08 11.79
CA LEU A 246 -42.88 -28.96 12.34
C LEU A 246 -41.85 -29.43 11.30
N PHE A 247 -42.19 -29.38 10.01
CA PHE A 247 -41.26 -29.66 8.91
C PHE A 247 -40.25 -28.53 8.72
N ILE A 248 -40.70 -27.27 8.82
CA ILE A 248 -39.83 -26.07 8.78
C ILE A 248 -38.68 -26.16 9.81
N HIS A 249 -38.92 -26.83 10.94
CA HIS A 249 -37.96 -27.01 12.03
C HIS A 249 -37.23 -28.38 12.03
N LYS A 250 -37.35 -29.17 10.95
CA LYS A 250 -36.75 -30.49 10.76
C LYS A 250 -37.00 -31.51 11.90
N LYS A 251 -38.19 -31.48 12.52
CA LYS A 251 -38.54 -32.35 13.67
C LYS A 251 -39.88 -33.09 13.53
N CYS A 252 -40.51 -33.07 12.35
CA CYS A 252 -41.76 -33.81 12.11
C CYS A 252 -41.49 -35.33 12.06
N ARG A 253 -42.03 -36.08 13.02
CA ARG A 253 -41.78 -37.54 13.17
C ARG A 253 -42.65 -38.42 12.26
N PHE A 254 -43.64 -37.83 11.59
CA PHE A 254 -44.63 -38.57 10.78
C PHE A 254 -44.25 -38.67 9.29
N GLY A 255 -43.17 -38.02 8.86
CA GLY A 255 -42.69 -38.06 7.47
C GLY A 255 -43.80 -37.78 6.46
N ASP A 256 -43.88 -38.61 5.43
CA ASP A 256 -44.84 -38.48 4.33
C ASP A 256 -46.29 -38.85 4.70
N LYS A 257 -46.51 -39.34 5.93
CA LYS A 257 -47.86 -39.61 6.49
C LYS A 257 -48.44 -38.40 7.25
N CYS A 258 -47.82 -37.23 7.16
CA CYS A 258 -48.32 -36.02 7.80
C CYS A 258 -49.51 -35.41 7.03
N LYS A 259 -50.53 -34.91 7.75
CA LYS A 259 -51.72 -34.26 7.17
C LYS A 259 -51.41 -32.90 6.49
N PHE A 260 -50.24 -32.32 6.76
CA PHE A 260 -49.82 -31.00 6.28
C PHE A 260 -48.64 -31.11 5.31
N LEU A 261 -48.53 -30.21 4.34
CA LEU A 261 -47.61 -30.35 3.22
C LEU A 261 -46.14 -30.14 3.65
N HIS A 262 -45.24 -31.00 3.15
CA HIS A 262 -43.80 -31.02 3.42
C HIS A 262 -42.98 -30.50 2.24
N GLN A 263 -43.42 -29.41 1.61
CA GLN A 263 -42.77 -28.81 0.43
C GLN A 263 -42.86 -27.28 0.50
N GLN A 264 -41.87 -26.58 -0.08
CA GLN A 264 -41.95 -25.12 -0.26
C GLN A 264 -42.76 -24.80 -1.52
N ALA A 265 -43.56 -23.73 -1.49
CA ALA A 265 -44.41 -23.34 -2.61
C ALA A 265 -43.59 -22.72 -3.75
N GLU A 266 -43.79 -23.21 -4.98
CA GLU A 266 -43.20 -22.65 -6.19
C GLU A 266 -44.08 -21.52 -6.77
N VAL A 267 -43.45 -20.46 -7.28
CA VAL A 267 -44.15 -19.32 -7.90
C VAL A 267 -44.01 -19.43 -9.42
N LEU A 268 -45.13 -19.71 -10.11
CA LEU A 268 -45.20 -19.73 -11.57
C LEU A 268 -45.23 -18.30 -12.13
N LYS A 269 -44.35 -18.00 -13.10
CA LYS A 269 -44.31 -16.73 -13.82
C LYS A 269 -45.45 -16.62 -14.85
N ILE A 270 -45.81 -15.39 -15.21
CA ILE A 270 -46.82 -15.03 -16.21
C ILE A 270 -46.08 -14.40 -17.43
N PRO A 271 -46.42 -14.75 -18.68
CA PRO A 271 -45.81 -14.14 -19.87
C PRO A 271 -46.19 -12.66 -20.07
N GLU A 272 -45.32 -11.90 -20.72
CA GLU A 272 -45.45 -10.46 -21.03
C GLU A 272 -46.05 -10.26 -22.44
N ARG A 273 -46.65 -9.09 -22.71
CA ARG A 273 -47.27 -8.73 -24.02
C ARG A 273 -46.30 -7.99 -24.94
N ASP A 274 -46.47 -8.13 -26.25
CA ASP A 274 -45.64 -7.47 -27.27
C ASP A 274 -46.19 -6.07 -27.66
N ASP A 275 -45.27 -5.15 -27.97
CA ASP A 275 -45.51 -3.78 -28.42
C ASP A 275 -45.89 -3.70 -29.92
N PRO A 276 -46.93 -2.94 -30.30
CA PRO A 276 -47.41 -2.76 -31.68
C PRO A 276 -46.76 -1.61 -32.49
N LEU A 277 -45.78 -0.87 -31.95
CA LEU A 277 -45.19 0.30 -32.63
C LEU A 277 -44.11 -0.06 -33.68
N PHE A 278 -44.23 0.54 -34.86
CA PHE A 278 -43.27 0.47 -35.96
C PHE A 278 -42.83 1.89 -36.38
N THR A 279 -41.69 1.98 -37.07
CA THR A 279 -41.19 3.23 -37.65
C THR A 279 -41.01 3.07 -39.16
N LEU A 280 -41.57 4.03 -39.91
CA LEU A 280 -41.34 4.23 -41.34
C LEU A 280 -40.34 5.39 -41.53
N GLU A 281 -39.24 5.13 -42.22
CA GLU A 281 -38.23 6.12 -42.58
C GLU A 281 -38.26 6.38 -44.09
N ILE A 282 -38.24 7.66 -44.47
CA ILE A 282 -38.39 8.15 -45.83
C ILE A 282 -37.16 8.99 -46.16
N ARG A 283 -36.47 8.67 -47.26
CA ARG A 283 -35.24 9.34 -47.68
C ARG A 283 -35.35 9.91 -49.10
N PHE A 284 -34.88 11.14 -49.26
CA PHE A 284 -34.74 11.81 -50.56
C PHE A 284 -33.25 11.87 -50.93
N PRO A 285 -32.79 11.06 -51.91
CA PRO A 285 -31.41 11.09 -52.40
C PRO A 285 -30.96 12.46 -52.92
N GLU A 286 -29.65 12.67 -53.01
CA GLU A 286 -29.06 13.89 -53.56
C GLU A 286 -29.45 14.06 -55.04
N GLY A 287 -30.20 15.13 -55.36
CA GLY A 287 -30.76 15.36 -56.70
C GLY A 287 -32.14 14.76 -56.95
N CYS A 288 -32.76 14.08 -55.98
CA CYS A 288 -34.11 13.50 -56.09
C CYS A 288 -35.18 14.57 -56.37
N LYS A 289 -35.81 14.50 -57.55
CA LYS A 289 -36.83 15.43 -58.05
C LYS A 289 -38.24 15.12 -57.52
N TYR A 290 -38.36 14.70 -56.26
CA TYR A 290 -39.66 14.50 -55.59
C TYR A 290 -40.53 15.76 -55.67
N PRO A 291 -41.83 15.67 -56.06
CA PRO A 291 -42.65 14.46 -56.17
C PRO A 291 -42.57 13.65 -57.48
N TYR A 292 -41.83 14.10 -58.50
CA TYR A 292 -41.73 13.42 -59.81
C TYR A 292 -40.84 12.17 -59.79
N GLU A 293 -40.00 12.01 -58.77
CA GLU A 293 -39.25 10.79 -58.48
C GLU A 293 -39.65 10.27 -57.09
N PRO A 294 -39.94 8.96 -56.92
CA PRO A 294 -40.35 8.40 -55.63
C PRO A 294 -39.17 8.34 -54.64
N PRO A 295 -39.39 8.66 -53.35
CA PRO A 295 -38.34 8.56 -52.34
C PRO A 295 -38.10 7.10 -51.93
N TYR A 296 -37.03 6.84 -51.18
CA TYR A 296 -36.76 5.51 -50.65
C TYR A 296 -37.41 5.33 -49.28
N PHE A 297 -38.10 4.20 -49.10
CA PHE A 297 -38.83 3.85 -47.89
C PHE A 297 -38.14 2.70 -47.16
N TYR A 298 -38.16 2.73 -45.84
CA TYR A 298 -37.67 1.63 -45.00
C TYR A 298 -38.55 1.48 -43.76
N ILE A 299 -38.87 0.24 -43.35
CA ILE A 299 -39.71 -0.04 -42.19
C ILE A 299 -39.05 -1.01 -41.20
N TYR A 300 -39.15 -0.71 -39.91
CA TYR A 300 -38.64 -1.57 -38.83
C TYR A 300 -39.51 -1.46 -37.56
N LYS A 301 -39.43 -2.47 -36.68
CA LYS A 301 -40.20 -2.52 -35.42
C LYS A 301 -39.47 -1.79 -34.29
N ASN A 302 -40.20 -1.08 -33.41
CA ASN A 302 -39.59 -0.28 -32.34
C ASN A 302 -39.15 -1.11 -31.13
N SER A 303 -39.84 -2.22 -30.82
CA SER A 303 -39.37 -3.18 -29.81
C SER A 303 -39.79 -4.62 -30.11
N GLY A 304 -38.89 -5.57 -29.84
CA GLY A 304 -39.02 -6.97 -30.25
C GLY A 304 -38.66 -7.22 -31.72
N THR A 305 -38.69 -8.48 -32.14
CA THR A 305 -38.29 -8.91 -33.50
C THR A 305 -39.50 -9.16 -34.41
N TYR A 306 -39.53 -8.57 -35.59
CA TYR A 306 -40.47 -8.90 -36.67
C TYR A 306 -39.70 -9.51 -37.87
N PRO A 307 -40.26 -10.45 -38.66
CA PRO A 307 -39.50 -11.11 -39.72
C PRO A 307 -39.00 -10.15 -40.81
N ASN A 308 -37.68 -9.99 -40.95
CA ASN A 308 -37.02 -9.09 -41.92
C ASN A 308 -37.54 -9.23 -43.36
N ILE A 309 -37.83 -10.47 -43.80
CA ILE A 309 -38.38 -10.77 -45.13
C ILE A 309 -39.73 -10.08 -45.38
N ASN A 310 -40.56 -9.91 -44.34
CA ASN A 310 -41.83 -9.21 -44.45
C ASN A 310 -41.62 -7.68 -44.51
N CYS A 311 -40.64 -7.13 -43.78
CA CYS A 311 -40.27 -5.71 -43.91
C CYS A 311 -39.84 -5.37 -45.35
N LEU A 312 -38.99 -6.20 -45.97
CA LEU A 312 -38.55 -6.01 -47.36
C LEU A 312 -39.71 -6.02 -48.37
N ARG A 313 -40.70 -6.90 -48.15
CA ARG A 313 -41.94 -6.97 -48.97
C ARG A 313 -42.86 -5.77 -48.77
N ILE A 314 -43.05 -5.32 -47.53
CA ILE A 314 -43.80 -4.09 -47.24
C ILE A 314 -43.15 -2.91 -47.97
N VAL A 315 -41.84 -2.71 -47.82
CA VAL A 315 -41.10 -1.65 -48.51
C VAL A 315 -41.27 -1.72 -50.04
N ARG A 316 -41.22 -2.91 -50.65
CA ARG A 316 -41.50 -3.09 -52.09
C ARG A 316 -42.90 -2.64 -52.47
N ARG A 317 -43.93 -3.00 -51.68
CA ARG A 317 -45.32 -2.55 -51.91
C ARG A 317 -45.48 -1.03 -51.82
N LEU A 318 -44.85 -0.41 -50.82
CA LEU A 318 -44.87 1.04 -50.58
C LEU A 318 -44.16 1.80 -51.72
N TYR A 319 -42.95 1.35 -52.12
CA TYR A 319 -42.20 1.95 -53.21
C TYR A 319 -42.91 1.81 -54.57
N ASN A 320 -43.55 0.67 -54.83
CA ASN A 320 -44.35 0.47 -56.04
C ASN A 320 -45.59 1.39 -56.08
N GLU A 321 -46.17 1.75 -54.92
CA GLU A 321 -47.27 2.72 -54.86
C GLU A 321 -46.77 4.15 -55.10
N ALA A 322 -45.70 4.55 -54.41
CA ALA A 322 -45.07 5.86 -54.62
C ALA A 322 -44.64 6.06 -56.08
N SER A 323 -44.08 5.01 -56.72
CA SER A 323 -43.67 5.02 -58.13
C SER A 323 -44.82 5.18 -59.12
N ARG A 324 -46.06 4.84 -58.73
CA ARG A 324 -47.27 5.11 -59.54
C ARG A 324 -47.70 6.56 -59.37
N ILE A 325 -47.76 7.05 -58.14
CA ILE A 325 -48.20 8.41 -57.80
C ILE A 325 -47.22 9.47 -58.33
N SER A 326 -45.92 9.16 -58.37
CA SER A 326 -44.88 10.08 -58.88
C SER A 326 -44.98 10.36 -60.38
N ILE A 327 -45.66 9.51 -61.16
CA ILE A 327 -45.88 9.73 -62.61
C ILE A 327 -46.64 11.04 -62.85
N ASP A 328 -47.61 11.35 -61.98
CA ASP A 328 -48.45 12.55 -62.08
C ASP A 328 -47.86 13.76 -61.33
N GLY A 329 -46.64 13.66 -60.78
CA GLY A 329 -46.02 14.73 -60.00
C GLY A 329 -46.77 15.08 -58.72
N THR A 330 -47.47 14.10 -58.13
CA THR A 330 -48.28 14.26 -56.92
C THR A 330 -47.48 13.82 -55.69
N PRO A 331 -47.49 14.57 -54.56
CA PRO A 331 -46.88 14.12 -53.31
C PRO A 331 -47.51 12.80 -52.85
N SER A 332 -46.67 11.81 -52.53
CA SER A 332 -47.07 10.42 -52.34
C SER A 332 -46.94 9.91 -50.91
N ILE A 333 -46.32 10.66 -50.00
CA ILE A 333 -45.93 10.15 -48.69
C ILE A 333 -47.15 9.91 -47.80
N PHE A 334 -48.13 10.82 -47.81
CA PHE A 334 -49.36 10.63 -47.04
C PHE A 334 -50.13 9.37 -47.51
N SER A 335 -50.23 9.14 -48.82
CA SER A 335 -50.87 7.96 -49.40
C SER A 335 -50.12 6.67 -49.06
N VAL A 336 -48.78 6.71 -49.01
CA VAL A 336 -47.95 5.57 -48.61
C VAL A 336 -48.11 5.22 -47.13
N ILE A 337 -48.22 6.21 -46.24
CA ILE A 337 -48.49 5.97 -44.81
C ILE A 337 -49.91 5.40 -44.64
N SER A 338 -50.90 5.95 -45.33
CA SER A 338 -52.28 5.44 -45.32
C SER A 338 -52.38 3.99 -45.81
N LEU A 339 -51.60 3.61 -46.83
CA LEU A 339 -51.50 2.22 -47.30
C LEU A 339 -50.87 1.29 -46.26
N LEU A 340 -49.89 1.78 -45.49
CA LEU A 340 -49.26 1.01 -44.41
C LEU A 340 -50.21 0.82 -43.20
N GLU A 341 -51.08 1.79 -42.93
CA GLU A 341 -52.09 1.69 -41.87
C GLU A 341 -53.25 0.74 -42.24
N ASN A 342 -53.45 0.43 -43.53
CA ASN A 342 -54.48 -0.51 -43.99
C ASN A 342 -54.09 -1.98 -43.78
N GLU A 343 -54.63 -2.57 -42.70
CA GLU A 343 -54.45 -3.99 -42.35
C GLU A 343 -54.73 -4.95 -43.52
N TYR A 344 -55.79 -4.71 -44.29
CA TYR A 344 -56.25 -5.66 -45.32
C TYR A 344 -55.27 -5.74 -46.49
N ASP A 345 -54.83 -4.59 -47.00
CA ASP A 345 -53.91 -4.49 -48.13
C ASP A 345 -52.52 -5.08 -47.79
N ILE A 346 -52.01 -4.78 -46.58
CA ILE A 346 -50.70 -5.27 -46.15
C ILE A 346 -50.73 -6.77 -45.82
N LYS A 347 -51.76 -7.27 -45.12
CA LYS A 347 -51.90 -8.72 -44.86
C LYS A 347 -52.14 -9.51 -46.14
N GLY A 348 -52.97 -9.02 -47.06
CA GLY A 348 -53.20 -9.64 -48.37
C GLY A 348 -51.90 -9.75 -49.16
N TYR A 349 -51.17 -8.64 -49.31
CA TYR A 349 -49.90 -8.62 -50.04
C TYR A 349 -48.85 -9.60 -49.47
N LEU A 350 -48.74 -9.69 -48.14
CA LEU A 350 -47.81 -10.61 -47.47
C LEU A 350 -48.19 -12.10 -47.59
N GLN A 351 -49.48 -12.42 -47.81
CA GLN A 351 -49.95 -13.78 -48.03
C GLN A 351 -49.83 -14.22 -49.50
N GLU A 352 -50.09 -13.33 -50.44
CA GLU A 352 -50.09 -13.64 -51.87
C GLU A 352 -48.70 -13.62 -52.51
N ASN A 353 -47.83 -12.66 -52.14
CA ASN A 353 -46.54 -12.48 -52.81
C ASN A 353 -45.38 -13.23 -52.16
N LYS A 354 -44.80 -14.17 -52.93
CA LYS A 354 -43.54 -14.87 -52.62
C LYS A 354 -42.37 -14.30 -53.41
N GLU A 355 -42.19 -12.97 -53.36
CA GLU A 355 -41.00 -12.32 -53.94
C GLU A 355 -39.72 -12.95 -53.38
N GLN A 356 -38.77 -13.22 -54.28
CA GLN A 356 -37.43 -13.71 -53.99
C GLN A 356 -36.45 -12.52 -54.02
N PHE A 357 -35.68 -12.37 -52.95
CA PHE A 357 -34.57 -11.44 -52.85
C PHE A 357 -33.24 -12.21 -53.00
N PRO A 358 -32.11 -11.54 -53.29
CA PRO A 358 -30.81 -12.20 -53.44
C PRO A 358 -30.46 -13.09 -52.23
N ASP A 359 -30.03 -14.32 -52.48
CA ASP A 359 -29.73 -15.31 -51.42
C ASP A 359 -28.47 -14.92 -50.64
N GLN A 360 -28.42 -15.22 -49.35
CA GLN A 360 -27.35 -14.84 -48.41
C GLN A 360 -25.93 -15.28 -48.84
N ILE A 361 -25.83 -16.23 -49.78
CA ILE A 361 -24.59 -16.87 -50.23
C ILE A 361 -24.06 -16.24 -51.55
N GLU A 362 -24.87 -15.43 -52.24
CA GLU A 362 -24.51 -14.84 -53.53
C GLU A 362 -23.70 -13.54 -53.35
N LEU A 363 -22.69 -13.30 -54.19
CA LEU A 363 -21.83 -12.10 -54.10
C LEU A 363 -22.38 -10.98 -55.00
N LEU A 364 -22.49 -9.77 -54.48
CA LEU A 364 -22.91 -8.58 -55.25
C LEU A 364 -21.84 -8.04 -56.19
N PHE A 365 -20.55 -8.31 -55.93
CA PHE A 365 -19.42 -7.76 -56.67
C PHE A 365 -18.32 -8.82 -56.93
N GLN A 366 -17.80 -8.90 -58.16
CA GLN A 366 -16.74 -9.84 -58.58
C GLN A 366 -15.32 -9.23 -58.41
N LYS A 367 -14.25 -10.05 -58.40
CA LYS A 367 -12.85 -9.63 -58.10
C LYS A 367 -11.79 -10.23 -59.03
N ASP A 368 -10.73 -9.46 -59.29
CA ASP A 368 -9.51 -9.82 -60.02
C ASP A 368 -8.28 -10.09 -59.10
N GLU A 369 -7.24 -10.77 -59.63
CA GLU A 369 -6.05 -11.25 -58.89
C GLU A 369 -4.70 -10.66 -59.38
N ASN A 370 -3.69 -10.47 -58.49
CA ASN A 370 -2.36 -11.14 -58.51
C ASN A 370 -1.19 -10.48 -57.69
N LYS A 371 -0.32 -11.34 -57.10
CA LYS A 371 1.17 -11.24 -56.88
C LYS A 371 1.78 -10.24 -55.86
N ASP A 372 2.92 -10.49 -55.19
CA ASP A 372 3.87 -11.63 -55.12
C ASP A 372 4.67 -11.64 -53.77
N GLU A 373 5.31 -12.76 -53.40
CA GLU A 373 6.23 -12.91 -52.25
C GLU A 373 7.72 -12.98 -52.66
N ALA A 374 8.66 -12.71 -51.72
CA ALA A 374 9.84 -13.57 -51.37
C ALA A 374 11.11 -12.79 -50.92
N ASN A 375 11.67 -13.15 -49.75
CA ASN A 375 13.00 -13.78 -49.60
C ASN A 375 13.50 -13.82 -48.15
N ALA A 376 14.31 -14.85 -47.83
CA ALA A 376 14.86 -15.12 -46.50
C ALA A 376 16.36 -15.46 -46.55
N ALA A 377 17.09 -15.29 -45.44
CA ALA A 377 18.36 -15.98 -45.18
C ALA A 377 18.71 -15.98 -43.67
N THR A 378 19.41 -17.02 -43.23
CA THR A 378 19.80 -17.31 -41.84
C THR A 378 21.31 -17.55 -41.73
N HIS A 379 21.96 -17.18 -40.62
CA HIS A 379 23.02 -18.00 -40.01
C HIS A 379 23.34 -17.59 -38.55
N TYR A 380 24.04 -18.47 -37.85
CA TYR A 380 24.17 -18.54 -36.38
C TYR A 380 25.65 -18.52 -35.92
N GLU A 381 25.85 -18.30 -34.60
CA GLU A 381 27.02 -18.65 -33.74
C GLU A 381 28.15 -17.64 -33.40
N LEU A 382 28.11 -17.22 -32.11
CA LEU A 382 29.13 -17.33 -31.05
C LEU A 382 30.54 -16.71 -31.18
N GLY A 383 30.89 -15.86 -30.21
CA GLY A 383 32.26 -15.40 -29.92
C GLY A 383 32.44 -14.95 -28.47
N SER A 384 33.03 -15.80 -27.64
CA SER A 384 33.27 -15.54 -26.20
C SER A 384 34.53 -14.69 -25.94
N VAL A 385 34.47 -13.73 -25.01
CA VAL A 385 35.67 -13.12 -24.41
C VAL A 385 35.55 -13.07 -22.89
N TYR A 386 36.14 -14.06 -22.21
CA TYR A 386 36.46 -13.99 -20.78
C TYR A 386 37.86 -14.55 -20.51
N ARG A 387 38.69 -13.75 -19.84
CA ARG A 387 39.99 -14.07 -19.19
C ARG A 387 41.18 -14.51 -20.05
N LYS A 388 42.27 -13.75 -19.90
CA LYS A 388 43.49 -14.17 -19.18
C LYS A 388 43.96 -12.98 -18.34
N SER A 389 44.00 -13.11 -17.01
CA SER A 389 45.12 -13.66 -16.23
C SER A 389 46.19 -12.61 -15.91
N ARG A 390 46.15 -12.10 -14.67
CA ARG A 390 47.30 -11.59 -13.94
C ARG A 390 47.27 -12.26 -12.57
N ASN A 391 48.25 -13.09 -12.31
CA ASN A 391 48.76 -13.45 -10.98
C ASN A 391 50.18 -13.94 -11.21
N ASN A 392 51.15 -13.13 -10.80
CA ASN A 392 52.55 -13.52 -10.68
C ASN A 392 53.11 -12.61 -9.59
N ASP A 393 52.94 -13.04 -8.33
CA ASP A 393 53.20 -12.20 -7.16
C ASP A 393 54.70 -12.04 -6.94
N ASN A 394 55.15 -10.79 -6.94
CA ASN A 394 56.57 -10.44 -6.85
C ASN A 394 56.95 -10.24 -5.37
N TRP A 395 57.48 -11.28 -4.72
CA TRP A 395 57.81 -11.28 -3.28
C TRP A 395 58.72 -10.10 -2.87
N ASP A 396 59.63 -9.67 -3.75
CA ASP A 396 60.50 -8.51 -3.52
C ASP A 396 59.74 -7.18 -3.43
N GLU A 397 58.57 -7.05 -4.07
CA GLU A 397 57.73 -5.85 -3.92
C GLU A 397 56.98 -5.85 -2.58
N MET A 398 56.55 -7.01 -2.09
CA MET A 398 55.94 -7.12 -0.75
C MET A 398 56.92 -6.72 0.35
N LEU A 399 58.15 -7.25 0.32
CA LEU A 399 59.20 -6.90 1.29
C LEU A 399 59.53 -5.40 1.27
N LYS A 400 59.63 -4.78 0.08
CA LYS A 400 59.84 -3.32 -0.06
C LYS A 400 58.68 -2.49 0.51
N ILE A 401 57.45 -2.99 0.42
CA ILE A 401 56.26 -2.35 1.00
C ILE A 401 56.28 -2.46 2.53
N ASP A 402 56.65 -3.62 3.08
CA ASP A 402 56.75 -3.83 4.53
C ASP A 402 57.85 -2.95 5.16
N ASP A 403 59.05 -2.89 4.55
CA ASP A 403 60.14 -1.99 4.94
C ASP A 403 59.73 -0.50 4.90
N LEU A 404 58.86 -0.12 3.95
CA LEU A 404 58.35 1.24 3.84
C LEU A 404 57.30 1.54 4.92
N ILE A 405 56.43 0.59 5.23
CA ILE A 405 55.45 0.71 6.32
C ILE A 405 56.17 0.83 7.68
N GLU A 406 57.20 0.02 7.92
CA GLU A 406 57.96 0.07 9.18
C GLU A 406 58.71 1.41 9.35
N ARG A 407 59.36 1.91 8.28
CA ARG A 407 60.02 3.23 8.29
C ARG A 407 59.04 4.37 8.53
N ASN A 408 57.93 4.40 7.78
CA ASN A 408 56.88 5.41 7.98
C ASN A 408 56.35 5.40 9.42
N PHE A 409 56.17 4.22 10.02
CA PHE A 409 55.73 4.10 11.41
C PHE A 409 56.80 4.60 12.41
N LYS A 410 58.08 4.29 12.20
CA LYS A 410 59.21 4.82 13.00
C LYS A 410 59.27 6.35 12.94
N GLU A 411 59.11 6.95 11.76
CA GLU A 411 59.04 8.41 11.59
C GLU A 411 57.81 9.01 12.30
N GLN A 412 56.64 8.39 12.14
CA GLN A 412 55.38 8.82 12.74
C GLN A 412 55.45 8.80 14.29
N GLN A 413 56.21 7.87 14.88
CA GLN A 413 56.49 7.87 16.33
C GLN A 413 57.29 9.09 16.82
N SER A 414 58.06 9.76 15.96
CA SER A 414 58.79 10.97 16.33
C SER A 414 57.88 12.19 16.49
N ASN A 415 56.74 12.21 15.79
CA ASN A 415 55.84 13.35 15.64
C ASN A 415 55.20 13.79 16.99
N PRO A 416 55.28 15.08 17.38
CA PRO A 416 54.73 15.57 18.65
C PRO A 416 53.22 15.34 18.83
N LYS A 417 52.42 15.47 17.76
CA LYS A 417 50.96 15.24 17.82
C LYS A 417 50.64 13.77 18.08
N TYR A 418 51.34 12.87 17.39
CA TYR A 418 51.21 11.43 17.58
C TYR A 418 51.68 11.00 18.98
N LYS A 419 52.81 11.53 19.47
CA LYS A 419 53.29 11.29 20.85
C LYS A 419 52.23 11.65 21.89
N LYS A 420 51.65 12.87 21.84
CA LYS A 420 50.60 13.30 22.77
C LYS A 420 49.39 12.34 22.72
N MET A 421 48.93 12.00 21.53
CA MET A 421 47.82 11.08 21.35
C MET A 421 48.12 9.67 21.88
N ARG A 422 49.35 9.18 21.71
CA ARG A 422 49.79 7.89 22.26
C ARG A 422 49.75 7.88 23.79
N GLU A 423 50.14 8.97 24.45
CA GLU A 423 50.02 9.09 25.91
C GLU A 423 48.56 9.15 26.39
N ASP A 424 47.63 9.69 25.58
CA ASP A 424 46.20 9.59 25.88
C ASP A 424 45.66 8.15 25.66
N ARG A 425 46.07 7.46 24.59
CA ARG A 425 45.67 6.06 24.31
C ARG A 425 46.17 5.08 25.37
N LYS A 426 47.38 5.29 25.93
CA LYS A 426 47.92 4.51 27.07
C LYS A 426 47.04 4.51 28.32
N LYS A 427 46.15 5.51 28.48
CA LYS A 427 45.25 5.62 29.64
C LYS A 427 44.05 4.66 29.56
N LEU A 428 43.82 4.00 28.42
CA LEU A 428 42.72 3.07 28.17
C LEU A 428 43.07 1.64 28.64
N PRO A 429 42.16 0.92 29.33
CA PRO A 429 42.40 -0.46 29.78
C PRO A 429 42.87 -1.43 28.68
N ALA A 430 42.33 -1.30 27.46
CA ALA A 430 42.73 -2.13 26.32
C ALA A 430 44.22 -2.03 25.98
N TRP A 431 44.89 -0.90 26.27
CA TRP A 431 46.34 -0.76 26.07
C TRP A 431 47.15 -1.68 26.99
N LEU A 432 46.71 -1.84 28.25
CA LEU A 432 47.37 -2.72 29.23
C LEU A 432 47.27 -4.20 28.83
N LYS A 433 46.24 -4.56 28.04
CA LYS A 433 46.00 -5.91 27.52
C LYS A 433 46.53 -6.14 26.11
N MET A 434 47.22 -5.17 25.50
CA MET A 434 47.64 -5.21 24.09
C MET A 434 48.39 -6.50 23.70
N ASN A 435 49.40 -6.91 24.47
CA ASN A 435 50.19 -8.10 24.15
C ASN A 435 49.35 -9.39 24.27
N GLU A 436 48.50 -9.49 25.31
CA GLU A 436 47.60 -10.62 25.54
C GLU A 436 46.53 -10.76 24.44
N ILE A 437 46.03 -9.63 23.92
CA ILE A 437 45.14 -9.58 22.74
C ILE A 437 45.85 -10.15 21.50
N LEU A 438 47.07 -9.68 21.21
CA LEU A 438 47.83 -10.08 20.03
C LEU A 438 48.20 -11.57 20.09
N ASP A 439 48.69 -12.04 21.23
CA ASP A 439 49.00 -13.45 21.50
C ASP A 439 47.80 -14.37 21.25
N LEU A 440 46.62 -13.99 21.76
CA LEU A 440 45.39 -14.77 21.58
C LEU A 440 44.96 -14.82 20.11
N ILE A 441 45.01 -13.69 19.40
CA ILE A 441 44.67 -13.63 17.96
C ILE A 441 45.66 -14.44 17.13
N GLN A 442 46.95 -14.44 17.47
CA GLN A 442 47.95 -15.26 16.78
C GLN A 442 47.69 -16.75 17.00
N LYS A 443 47.48 -17.18 18.25
CA LYS A 443 47.30 -18.60 18.64
C LYS A 443 45.98 -19.22 18.20
N ASN A 444 44.90 -18.43 18.11
CA ASN A 444 43.54 -18.96 17.88
C ASN A 444 42.94 -18.44 16.56
N GLN A 445 42.07 -19.22 15.92
CA GLN A 445 41.38 -18.77 14.70
C GLN A 445 40.23 -17.81 15.01
N VAL A 446 39.56 -17.99 16.16
CA VAL A 446 38.49 -17.14 16.68
C VAL A 446 38.86 -16.66 18.08
N VAL A 447 38.64 -15.37 18.38
CA VAL A 447 38.83 -14.78 19.72
C VAL A 447 37.64 -13.90 20.05
N ILE A 448 37.20 -13.95 21.31
CA ILE A 448 36.14 -13.06 21.83
C ILE A 448 36.78 -12.07 22.80
N ILE A 449 36.54 -10.78 22.60
CA ILE A 449 36.99 -9.70 23.47
C ILE A 449 35.75 -9.07 24.12
N SER A 450 35.57 -9.30 25.41
CA SER A 450 34.52 -8.67 26.22
C SER A 450 35.08 -7.48 27.02
N GLY A 451 34.31 -6.42 27.16
CA GLY A 451 34.70 -5.28 28.00
C GLY A 451 33.69 -4.13 27.96
N GLU A 452 33.48 -3.51 29.12
CA GLU A 452 32.46 -2.46 29.28
C GLU A 452 32.70 -1.23 28.39
N THR A 453 31.67 -0.40 28.20
CA THR A 453 31.81 0.83 27.41
C THR A 453 32.88 1.76 28.02
N GLY A 454 33.84 2.19 27.20
CA GLY A 454 34.97 3.02 27.65
C GLY A 454 36.27 2.24 27.95
N CYS A 455 36.27 0.90 27.91
CA CYS A 455 37.50 0.10 28.07
C CYS A 455 38.54 0.29 26.94
N GLY A 456 38.12 0.84 25.79
CA GLY A 456 38.97 1.06 24.61
C GLY A 456 38.94 -0.04 23.55
N LYS A 457 38.04 -1.04 23.66
CA LYS A 457 37.85 -2.08 22.63
C LYS A 457 37.42 -1.52 21.26
N SER A 458 36.62 -0.45 21.27
CA SER A 458 36.07 0.24 20.09
C SER A 458 36.08 1.75 20.34
N THR A 459 36.23 2.57 19.30
CA THR A 459 36.42 4.03 19.41
C THR A 459 35.16 4.88 19.12
N GLN A 460 33.95 4.37 19.45
CA GLN A 460 32.60 5.01 19.59
C GLN A 460 31.44 4.36 18.76
N PRO A 461 30.15 4.47 19.19
CA PRO A 461 29.02 3.66 18.66
C PRO A 461 28.21 4.25 17.48
N ARG A 462 27.20 3.47 17.04
CA ARG A 462 26.74 3.09 15.67
C ARG A 462 26.48 4.13 14.55
N ARG A 463 26.53 3.62 13.30
CA ARG A 463 26.29 4.19 11.94
C ARG A 463 27.03 5.48 11.59
N ILE A 464 26.96 6.50 12.44
CA ILE A 464 28.01 7.52 12.57
C ILE A 464 29.32 6.82 12.97
N SER A 465 29.27 5.74 13.75
CA SER A 465 30.42 4.87 14.08
C SER A 465 31.36 4.58 12.91
N ALA A 466 30.93 3.93 11.83
CA ALA A 466 31.90 3.49 10.81
C ALA A 466 32.70 4.65 10.18
N ILE A 467 32.10 5.85 10.07
CA ILE A 467 32.80 7.08 9.70
C ILE A 467 33.63 7.58 10.90
N GLY A 468 32.98 7.93 12.00
CA GLY A 468 33.60 8.59 13.16
C GLY A 468 34.66 7.78 13.89
N VAL A 469 34.55 6.45 13.93
CA VAL A 469 35.57 5.49 14.39
C VAL A 469 36.75 5.50 13.43
N ALA A 470 36.52 5.47 12.11
CA ALA A 470 37.59 5.50 11.13
C ALA A 470 38.30 6.87 11.10
N GLU A 471 37.56 7.98 11.15
CA GLU A 471 38.07 9.34 11.30
C GLU A 471 38.82 9.50 12.63
N ARG A 472 38.29 8.96 13.73
CA ARG A 472 38.95 8.95 15.04
C ARG A 472 40.23 8.13 14.99
N CYS A 473 40.24 6.96 14.36
CA CYS A 473 41.43 6.13 14.21
C CYS A 473 42.48 6.78 13.29
N ALA A 474 42.07 7.43 12.19
CA ALA A 474 42.96 8.22 11.34
C ALA A 474 43.56 9.40 12.12
N ALA A 475 42.73 10.15 12.85
CA ALA A 475 43.17 11.24 13.73
C ALA A 475 44.07 10.75 14.88
N GLU A 476 43.78 9.57 15.45
CA GLU A 476 44.63 8.93 16.48
C GLU A 476 46.01 8.53 15.94
N ARG A 477 46.09 8.31 14.62
CA ARG A 477 47.34 8.05 13.90
C ARG A 477 47.98 9.31 13.31
N ASN A 478 47.32 10.47 13.37
CA ASN A 478 47.75 11.68 12.67
C ASN A 478 47.89 11.43 11.14
N GLU A 479 46.92 10.71 10.56
CA GLU A 479 46.78 10.39 9.13
C GLU A 479 45.50 11.03 8.56
N ARG A 480 45.35 11.07 7.23
CA ARG A 480 44.08 11.45 6.59
C ARG A 480 43.20 10.22 6.39
N ILE A 481 41.89 10.41 6.43
CA ILE A 481 40.95 9.32 6.14
C ILE A 481 41.05 8.91 4.66
N GLY A 482 41.18 7.61 4.40
CA GLY A 482 41.51 7.04 3.10
C GLY A 482 43.00 6.76 2.86
N ASP A 483 43.90 7.10 3.80
CA ASP A 483 45.28 6.58 3.83
C ASP A 483 45.27 5.13 4.34
N THR A 484 45.93 4.79 5.47
CA THR A 484 45.95 3.40 5.99
C THR A 484 44.63 2.99 6.63
N ILE A 485 43.90 3.96 7.18
CA ILE A 485 42.55 3.81 7.72
C ILE A 485 41.54 4.34 6.70
N GLY A 486 40.52 3.55 6.39
CA GLY A 486 39.42 3.93 5.52
C GLY A 486 38.07 3.45 6.05
N TYR A 487 37.00 3.91 5.41
CA TYR A 487 35.66 3.36 5.64
C TYR A 487 34.91 3.08 4.33
N GLN A 488 33.99 2.13 4.41
CA GLN A 488 33.00 1.85 3.38
C GLN A 488 31.63 1.66 4.04
N ILE A 489 30.78 2.67 3.91
CA ILE A 489 29.37 2.54 4.26
C ILE A 489 28.54 2.50 2.99
N ARG A 490 27.22 2.38 3.15
CA ARG A 490 26.30 2.47 2.03
C ARG A 490 26.42 3.85 1.37
N LEU A 491 26.91 3.86 0.12
CA LEU A 491 26.94 5.02 -0.78
C LEU A 491 27.91 6.14 -0.37
N GLU A 492 28.89 5.78 0.46
CA GLU A 492 30.03 6.64 0.81
C GLU A 492 31.24 5.76 1.12
N ASN A 493 32.37 6.07 0.49
CA ASN A 493 33.63 5.37 0.72
C ASN A 493 34.80 6.36 0.82
N LYS A 494 35.80 5.97 1.62
CA LYS A 494 37.12 6.60 1.74
C LYS A 494 38.13 5.48 1.80
N ILE A 495 38.57 5.04 0.64
CA ILE A 495 39.49 3.92 0.44
C ILE A 495 40.50 4.33 -0.65
N SER A 496 41.75 3.93 -0.49
CA SER A 496 42.77 3.95 -1.54
C SER A 496 43.56 2.64 -1.51
N ASP A 497 44.47 2.44 -2.46
CA ASP A 497 45.37 1.26 -2.48
C ASP A 497 46.28 1.18 -1.23
N LYS A 498 46.41 2.29 -0.49
CA LYS A 498 47.12 2.35 0.80
C LYS A 498 46.29 1.84 1.98
N THR A 499 44.96 1.71 1.85
CA THR A 499 44.07 1.35 2.96
C THR A 499 44.28 -0.10 3.39
N LYS A 500 44.63 -0.29 4.67
CA LYS A 500 44.87 -1.61 5.29
C LYS A 500 43.82 -1.96 6.35
N VAL A 501 43.19 -0.97 6.98
CA VAL A 501 42.07 -1.16 7.91
C VAL A 501 40.83 -0.51 7.33
N LEU A 502 39.79 -1.32 7.08
CA LEU A 502 38.52 -0.87 6.50
C LEU A 502 37.38 -1.01 7.49
N PHE A 503 36.86 0.11 8.00
CA PHE A 503 35.64 0.13 8.78
C PHE A 503 34.42 0.07 7.84
N CYS A 504 33.58 -0.94 7.96
CA CYS A 504 32.38 -1.03 7.12
C CYS A 504 31.15 -1.49 7.92
N THR A 505 29.97 -1.12 7.42
CA THR A 505 28.71 -1.65 7.96
C THR A 505 28.54 -3.11 7.55
N ILE A 506 27.97 -3.94 8.42
CA ILE A 506 27.75 -5.39 8.18
C ILE A 506 27.08 -5.65 6.83
N GLY A 507 26.01 -4.91 6.48
CA GLY A 507 25.36 -5.01 5.17
C GLY A 507 26.25 -4.73 3.94
N ILE A 508 27.34 -3.95 4.07
CA ILE A 508 28.34 -3.77 2.99
C ILE A 508 29.30 -4.96 2.96
N PHE A 509 29.76 -5.41 4.13
CA PHE A 509 30.62 -6.60 4.21
C PHE A 509 29.94 -7.84 3.61
N LEU A 510 28.66 -8.05 3.94
CA LEU A 510 27.83 -9.12 3.41
C LEU A 510 27.55 -9.00 1.89
N GLN A 511 27.65 -7.82 1.27
CA GLN A 511 27.62 -7.70 -0.20
C GLN A 511 28.93 -8.17 -0.83
N ARG A 512 30.05 -7.95 -0.14
CA ARG A 512 31.39 -8.35 -0.59
C ARG A 512 31.75 -9.79 -0.22
N PHE A 513 30.88 -10.54 0.48
CA PHE A 513 31.22 -11.83 1.10
C PHE A 513 31.71 -12.91 0.10
N SER A 514 31.29 -12.84 -1.17
CA SER A 514 31.79 -13.70 -2.25
C SER A 514 33.25 -13.38 -2.68
N HIS A 515 33.76 -12.20 -2.35
CA HIS A 515 35.04 -11.63 -2.80
C HIS A 515 35.91 -11.18 -1.62
N ILE A 516 36.07 -12.05 -0.61
CA ILE A 516 36.84 -11.80 0.62
C ILE A 516 38.18 -12.56 0.69
N SER A 517 38.66 -13.12 -0.43
CA SER A 517 39.91 -13.90 -0.53
C SER A 517 41.11 -13.19 0.10
N ASP A 518 41.16 -11.87 -0.04
CA ASP A 518 42.33 -11.04 0.26
C ASP A 518 42.31 -10.51 1.71
N ILE A 519 41.25 -10.82 2.47
CA ILE A 519 41.06 -10.38 3.87
C ILE A 519 41.68 -11.41 4.82
N THR A 520 42.56 -10.94 5.71
CA THR A 520 43.27 -11.77 6.71
C THR A 520 42.56 -11.81 8.07
N HIS A 521 41.95 -10.70 8.48
CA HIS A 521 41.28 -10.53 9.77
C HIS A 521 39.90 -9.91 9.59
N ILE A 522 38.89 -10.44 10.30
CA ILE A 522 37.53 -9.88 10.36
C ILE A 522 37.21 -9.58 11.82
N ILE A 523 36.89 -8.33 12.11
CA ILE A 523 36.46 -7.88 13.44
C ILE A 523 34.97 -7.58 13.38
N VAL A 524 34.16 -8.31 14.15
CA VAL A 524 32.73 -8.06 14.30
C VAL A 524 32.49 -7.36 15.64
N ASP A 525 32.16 -6.07 15.58
CA ASP A 525 31.97 -5.22 16.76
C ASP A 525 30.51 -5.21 17.26
N GLU A 526 30.36 -4.98 18.57
CA GLU A 526 29.11 -4.93 19.32
C GLU A 526 28.15 -6.10 19.02
N VAL A 527 28.70 -7.34 19.00
CA VAL A 527 27.90 -8.57 18.75
C VAL A 527 26.79 -8.77 19.79
N HIS A 528 26.95 -8.19 20.99
CA HIS A 528 25.96 -8.25 22.07
C HIS A 528 24.65 -7.54 21.76
N GLU A 529 24.59 -6.67 20.74
CA GLU A 529 23.34 -6.05 20.29
C GLU A 529 22.46 -7.00 19.47
N ARG A 530 22.95 -8.21 19.10
CA ARG A 530 22.17 -9.29 18.47
C ARG A 530 21.33 -8.86 17.26
N GLY A 531 21.94 -8.02 16.41
CA GLY A 531 21.33 -7.55 15.16
C GLY A 531 21.27 -8.64 14.10
N ALA A 532 20.22 -8.66 13.28
CA ALA A 532 19.92 -9.78 12.40
C ALA A 532 21.00 -10.02 11.31
N GLU A 533 21.53 -8.96 10.71
CA GLU A 533 22.68 -9.07 9.80
C GLU A 533 23.95 -9.56 10.51
N SER A 534 24.11 -9.25 11.80
CA SER A 534 25.28 -9.66 12.60
C SER A 534 25.24 -11.16 12.88
N ASP A 535 24.14 -11.66 13.45
CA ASP A 535 23.96 -13.09 13.71
C ASP A 535 24.06 -13.92 12.40
N PHE A 536 23.61 -13.38 11.27
CA PHE A 536 23.78 -13.99 9.96
C PHE A 536 25.25 -14.00 9.49
N LEU A 537 25.99 -12.89 9.67
CA LEU A 537 27.43 -12.86 9.40
C LEU A 537 28.18 -13.89 10.27
N LEU A 538 27.84 -14.02 11.56
CA LEU A 538 28.47 -15.01 12.45
C LEU A 538 28.26 -16.44 11.95
N MET A 539 27.06 -16.76 11.43
CA MET A 539 26.76 -18.05 10.80
C MET A 539 27.63 -18.29 9.55
N LEU A 540 27.70 -17.31 8.64
CA LEU A 540 28.52 -17.43 7.42
C LEU A 540 30.02 -17.55 7.74
N LEU A 541 30.51 -16.82 8.74
CA LEU A 541 31.89 -16.94 9.21
C LEU A 541 32.18 -18.34 9.79
N LYS A 542 31.24 -18.89 10.58
CA LYS A 542 31.34 -20.26 11.13
C LYS A 542 31.44 -21.33 10.04
N GLU A 543 30.73 -21.17 8.92
CA GLU A 543 30.84 -22.08 7.75
C GLU A 543 32.10 -21.81 6.89
N LEU A 544 32.67 -20.60 6.96
CA LEU A 544 33.87 -20.21 6.21
C LEU A 544 35.19 -20.61 6.90
N LEU A 545 35.24 -20.56 8.24
CA LEU A 545 36.45 -20.85 9.03
C LEU A 545 37.12 -22.19 8.66
N PRO A 546 36.40 -23.32 8.46
CA PRO A 546 37.03 -24.58 8.01
C PRO A 546 37.61 -24.52 6.59
N LYS A 547 37.08 -23.63 5.73
CA LYS A 547 37.52 -23.45 4.34
C LYS A 547 38.70 -22.47 4.22
N ARG A 548 38.95 -21.66 5.25
CA ARG A 548 40.01 -20.64 5.29
C ARG A 548 40.76 -20.68 6.64
N PRO A 549 41.65 -21.67 6.87
CA PRO A 549 42.36 -21.82 8.14
C PRO A 549 43.17 -20.57 8.55
N ASN A 550 43.68 -19.81 7.58
CA ASN A 550 44.48 -18.60 7.80
C ASN A 550 43.64 -17.36 8.18
N LEU A 551 42.30 -17.41 8.02
CA LEU A 551 41.41 -16.30 8.35
C LEU A 551 41.23 -16.20 9.87
N LYS A 552 41.44 -15.01 10.44
CA LYS A 552 41.21 -14.71 11.86
C LYS A 552 39.87 -13.98 12.06
N VAL A 553 39.08 -14.38 13.05
CA VAL A 553 37.82 -13.73 13.42
C VAL A 553 37.86 -13.24 14.87
N ILE A 554 37.60 -11.96 15.08
CA ILE A 554 37.56 -11.33 16.40
C ILE A 554 36.14 -10.82 16.66
N LEU A 555 35.54 -11.24 17.77
CA LEU A 555 34.19 -10.82 18.17
C LEU A 555 34.30 -9.87 19.37
N MET A 556 33.73 -8.67 19.30
CA MET A 556 33.80 -7.69 20.39
C MET A 556 32.43 -7.46 21.02
N SER A 557 32.37 -7.56 22.36
CA SER A 557 31.13 -7.49 23.15
C SER A 557 31.24 -6.45 24.27
N ALA A 558 30.20 -5.64 24.47
CA ALA A 558 30.12 -4.75 25.63
C ALA A 558 29.58 -5.43 26.91
N THR A 559 29.06 -6.66 26.81
CA THR A 559 28.43 -7.37 27.94
C THR A 559 29.22 -8.61 28.37
N PHE A 560 29.08 -8.96 29.65
CA PHE A 560 29.75 -10.09 30.29
C PHE A 560 29.30 -11.48 29.80
N LYS A 561 28.21 -11.60 29.02
CA LYS A 561 27.67 -12.90 28.55
C LYS A 561 28.32 -13.38 27.25
N SER A 562 29.65 -13.45 27.25
CA SER A 562 30.49 -13.86 26.12
C SER A 562 30.45 -15.38 25.84
N GLU A 563 29.98 -16.18 26.79
CA GLU A 563 29.99 -17.65 26.78
C GLU A 563 29.11 -18.21 25.66
N MET A 564 28.02 -17.52 25.32
CA MET A 564 27.13 -17.88 24.22
C MET A 564 27.88 -17.90 22.87
N PHE A 565 28.67 -16.86 22.59
CA PHE A 565 29.47 -16.78 21.38
C PHE A 565 30.61 -17.80 21.40
N SER A 566 31.25 -18.02 22.55
CA SER A 566 32.30 -19.03 22.71
C SER A 566 31.78 -20.43 22.39
N THR A 567 30.64 -20.80 22.99
CA THR A 567 29.94 -22.08 22.75
C THR A 567 29.60 -22.23 21.27
N TYR A 568 29.03 -21.20 20.64
CA TYR A 568 28.67 -21.23 19.22
C TYR A 568 29.89 -21.42 18.29
N PHE A 569 31.04 -20.86 18.64
CA PHE A 569 32.33 -21.04 17.95
C PHE A 569 33.21 -22.15 18.56
N LYS A 570 32.60 -23.20 19.14
CA LYS A 570 33.26 -24.42 19.62
C LYS A 570 34.30 -24.20 20.74
N GLY A 571 34.00 -23.32 21.69
CA GLY A 571 34.87 -23.02 22.84
C GLY A 571 35.94 -21.97 22.56
N ALA A 572 35.68 -21.02 21.64
CA ALA A 572 36.63 -19.94 21.33
C ALA A 572 37.00 -19.14 22.60
N PRO A 573 38.29 -18.80 22.82
CA PRO A 573 38.74 -18.13 24.02
C PRO A 573 38.13 -16.74 24.19
N ILE A 574 37.83 -16.40 25.45
CA ILE A 574 37.29 -15.11 25.87
C ILE A 574 38.38 -14.35 26.63
N LEU A 575 38.67 -13.13 26.20
CA LEU A 575 39.49 -12.18 26.93
C LEU A 575 38.60 -11.06 27.48
N HIS A 576 38.62 -10.86 28.79
CA HIS A 576 37.92 -9.76 29.45
C HIS A 576 38.85 -8.55 29.68
N ILE A 577 38.47 -7.39 29.15
CA ILE A 577 39.13 -6.10 29.37
C ILE A 577 38.34 -5.33 30.45
N PRO A 578 38.94 -5.00 31.60
CA PRO A 578 38.24 -4.29 32.66
C PRO A 578 37.82 -2.88 32.22
N GLY A 579 36.64 -2.44 32.69
CA GLY A 579 36.16 -1.08 32.50
C GLY A 579 36.98 -0.05 33.28
N LYS A 580 36.93 1.21 32.83
CA LYS A 580 37.46 2.39 33.56
C LYS A 580 36.35 3.39 33.87
N MET A 581 35.19 2.87 34.27
CA MET A 581 34.08 3.70 34.75
C MET A 581 34.28 3.99 36.24
N PHE A 582 33.90 5.19 36.65
CA PHE A 582 33.75 5.53 38.05
C PHE A 582 32.57 4.76 38.66
N PRO A 583 32.57 4.51 39.99
CA PRO A 583 31.45 3.85 40.64
C PRO A 583 30.15 4.65 40.41
N VAL A 584 29.07 3.93 40.11
CA VAL A 584 27.72 4.49 39.97
C VAL A 584 26.82 3.83 41.00
N GLU A 585 26.31 4.64 41.93
CA GLU A 585 25.31 4.23 42.91
C GLU A 585 23.99 3.92 42.18
N GLN A 586 23.23 2.94 42.68
CA GLN A 586 21.91 2.60 42.17
C GLN A 586 20.91 2.77 43.28
N ILE A 587 19.84 3.52 42.99
CA ILE A 587 18.74 3.81 43.91
C ILE A 587 17.48 3.25 43.25
N PHE A 588 16.85 2.24 43.84
CA PHE A 588 15.63 1.63 43.29
C PHE A 588 14.37 2.29 43.83
N LEU A 589 13.20 1.93 43.30
CA LEU A 589 11.93 2.61 43.59
C LEU A 589 11.59 2.69 45.09
N GLU A 590 11.86 1.62 45.82
CA GLU A 590 11.74 1.54 47.28
C GLU A 590 12.66 2.56 47.99
N ASP A 591 13.91 2.68 47.55
CA ASP A 591 14.88 3.66 48.06
C ASP A 591 14.50 5.10 47.68
N VAL A 592 13.88 5.29 46.50
CA VAL A 592 13.39 6.60 46.07
C VAL A 592 12.29 7.09 47.00
N PHE A 593 11.28 6.26 47.29
CA PHE A 593 10.19 6.63 48.19
C PHE A 593 10.72 7.01 49.58
N GLU A 594 11.66 6.23 50.11
CA GLU A 594 12.30 6.46 51.40
C GLU A 594 13.13 7.76 51.40
N LYS A 595 14.01 7.97 50.41
CA LYS A 595 14.91 9.13 50.33
C LYS A 595 14.20 10.45 50.01
N THR A 596 13.07 10.42 49.30
CA THR A 596 12.32 11.63 48.92
C THR A 596 11.10 11.90 49.80
N ASN A 597 10.76 11.01 50.74
CA ASN A 597 9.51 11.05 51.52
C ASN A 597 8.26 11.27 50.64
N TYR A 598 8.24 10.67 49.45
CA TYR A 598 7.16 10.89 48.48
C TYR A 598 5.86 10.26 48.99
N VAL A 599 4.77 11.01 48.95
CA VAL A 599 3.43 10.52 49.30
C VAL A 599 2.62 10.39 48.02
N LEU A 600 2.19 9.17 47.68
CA LEU A 600 1.30 8.93 46.54
C LEU A 600 -0.16 9.16 46.97
N GLU A 601 -0.78 10.24 46.49
CA GLU A 601 -2.16 10.57 46.80
C GLU A 601 -3.15 9.49 46.32
N GLU A 602 -4.16 9.23 47.14
CA GLU A 602 -5.09 8.10 47.01
C GLU A 602 -5.89 8.16 45.70
N ASN A 603 -6.34 9.36 45.32
CA ASN A 603 -7.05 9.64 44.06
C ASN A 603 -6.11 10.00 42.89
N SER A 604 -4.79 9.83 43.02
CA SER A 604 -3.86 10.11 41.91
C SER A 604 -4.10 9.19 40.72
N LYS A 605 -3.98 9.73 39.51
CA LYS A 605 -4.02 8.96 38.24
C LYS A 605 -2.96 7.85 38.17
N PHE A 606 -1.97 7.87 39.05
CA PHE A 606 -0.90 6.87 39.16
C PHE A 606 -1.16 5.77 40.18
N THR A 607 -2.32 5.74 40.86
CA THR A 607 -2.72 4.59 41.68
C THR A 607 -3.39 3.49 40.85
N ARG A 608 -3.31 2.25 41.35
CA ARG A 608 -4.07 1.10 40.85
C ARG A 608 -5.41 1.00 41.57
N LYS A 609 -6.39 0.31 40.96
CA LYS A 609 -7.67 0.01 41.63
C LYS A 609 -7.43 -1.01 42.75
N ILE A 610 -7.55 -0.58 44.00
CA ILE A 610 -7.54 -1.44 45.18
C ILE A 610 -8.91 -2.11 45.40
N LYS A 611 -8.96 -3.14 46.24
CA LYS A 611 -10.19 -3.78 46.72
C LYS A 611 -10.40 -3.37 48.17
N GLY A 612 -11.57 -2.82 48.50
CA GLY A 612 -11.86 -2.23 49.81
C GLY A 612 -11.59 -0.72 49.84
N ASP A 613 -12.03 -0.08 50.92
CA ASP A 613 -11.88 1.36 51.14
C ASP A 613 -10.52 1.73 51.74
N TRP A 614 -10.14 3.01 51.63
CA TRP A 614 -8.84 3.50 52.08
C TRP A 614 -8.62 3.39 53.60
N GLU A 615 -9.69 3.47 54.39
CA GLU A 615 -9.65 3.22 55.84
C GLU A 615 -9.27 1.78 56.17
N GLN A 616 -9.83 0.80 55.46
CA GLN A 616 -9.46 -0.61 55.60
C GLN A 616 -8.00 -0.83 55.21
N LEU A 617 -7.51 -0.18 54.13
CA LEU A 617 -6.12 -0.28 53.73
C LEU A 617 -5.16 0.24 54.82
N GLN A 618 -5.54 1.31 55.53
CA GLN A 618 -4.75 1.87 56.62
C GLN A 618 -4.69 0.90 57.83
N ILE A 619 -5.82 0.29 58.20
CA ILE A 619 -5.91 -0.74 59.24
C ILE A 619 -5.09 -2.00 58.86
N ASP A 620 -5.17 -2.42 57.60
CA ASP A 620 -4.38 -3.55 57.08
C ASP A 620 -2.87 -3.23 57.12
N LEU A 621 -2.46 -1.98 56.90
CA LEU A 621 -1.07 -1.53 57.01
C LEU A 621 -0.55 -1.54 58.46
N GLU A 622 -1.39 -1.17 59.42
CA GLU A 622 -1.04 -1.18 60.84
C GLU A 622 -0.97 -2.61 61.40
N THR A 623 -1.79 -3.53 60.89
CA THR A 623 -1.84 -4.93 61.33
C THR A 623 -0.88 -5.87 60.57
N ALA A 624 -0.37 -5.46 59.39
CA ALA A 624 0.48 -6.28 58.54
C ALA A 624 1.84 -6.68 59.15
N GLU A 625 2.36 -5.89 60.10
CA GLU A 625 3.61 -6.22 60.83
C GLU A 625 3.41 -7.28 61.92
N ILE A 626 2.15 -7.50 62.35
CA ILE A 626 1.78 -8.40 63.45
C ILE A 626 1.45 -9.81 62.94
N GLN A 627 0.96 -9.92 61.70
CA GLN A 627 0.68 -11.21 61.06
C GLN A 627 1.98 -11.82 60.50
N GLY A 628 2.41 -12.94 61.08
CA GLY A 628 3.75 -13.52 60.88
C GLY A 628 4.18 -13.73 59.42
N PHE A 629 5.49 -13.59 59.19
CA PHE A 629 6.11 -13.57 57.86
C PHE A 629 5.82 -14.85 57.04
N SER A 630 5.19 -14.67 55.88
CA SER A 630 5.09 -15.72 54.86
C SER A 630 6.19 -15.55 53.80
N THR A 631 6.82 -16.67 53.41
CA THR A 631 7.93 -16.66 52.45
C THR A 631 7.43 -16.41 51.03
N VAL A 632 7.60 -15.17 50.54
CA VAL A 632 7.08 -14.76 49.23
C VAL A 632 7.95 -15.31 48.09
N LYS A 633 7.34 -16.06 47.16
CA LYS A 633 8.05 -16.65 46.00
C LYS A 633 8.60 -15.56 45.06
N GLN A 634 9.84 -15.76 44.59
CA GLN A 634 10.52 -14.84 43.66
C GLN A 634 9.82 -14.71 42.30
N SER A 635 9.09 -15.74 41.87
CA SER A 635 8.32 -15.75 40.63
C SER A 635 7.06 -14.89 40.63
N ILE A 636 6.69 -14.26 41.76
CA ILE A 636 5.49 -13.42 41.86
C ILE A 636 5.91 -11.94 41.81
N GLU A 637 5.35 -11.20 40.85
CA GLU A 637 5.57 -9.75 40.72
C GLU A 637 4.91 -8.95 41.85
N ASP A 638 5.49 -7.80 42.21
CA ASP A 638 5.00 -6.94 43.31
C ASP A 638 3.53 -6.53 43.14
N GLU A 639 3.11 -6.27 41.89
CA GLU A 639 1.72 -5.94 41.54
C GLU A 639 0.71 -7.08 41.81
N ASN A 640 1.16 -8.31 42.06
CA ASN A 640 0.31 -9.45 42.39
C ASN A 640 0.37 -9.86 43.87
N LEU A 641 1.05 -9.08 44.72
CA LEU A 641 1.17 -9.33 46.15
C LEU A 641 0.04 -8.69 46.97
N SER A 642 -0.29 -9.32 48.10
CA SER A 642 -1.01 -8.66 49.20
C SER A 642 -0.11 -7.65 49.91
N LEU A 643 -0.72 -6.73 50.67
CA LEU A 643 0.00 -5.75 51.47
C LEU A 643 0.98 -6.40 52.46
N THR A 644 0.53 -7.42 53.19
CA THR A 644 1.35 -8.27 54.07
C THR A 644 2.55 -8.91 53.36
N GLN A 645 2.40 -9.31 52.09
CA GLN A 645 3.50 -9.87 51.30
C GLN A 645 4.48 -8.78 50.82
N ILE A 646 4.02 -7.56 50.55
CA ILE A 646 4.92 -6.42 50.26
C ILE A 646 5.75 -6.05 51.49
N VAL A 647 5.13 -5.93 52.67
CA VAL A 647 5.83 -5.71 53.95
C VAL A 647 6.87 -6.81 54.22
N SER A 648 6.50 -8.08 53.99
CA SER A 648 7.41 -9.23 54.12
C SER A 648 8.55 -9.27 53.08
N ARG A 649 8.37 -8.65 51.90
CA ARG A 649 9.39 -8.59 50.84
C ARG A 649 10.35 -7.41 51.01
N TYR A 650 9.86 -6.26 51.46
CA TYR A 650 10.62 -5.01 51.64
C TYR A 650 10.77 -4.68 53.13
N GLN A 651 11.28 -5.63 53.90
CA GLN A 651 11.54 -5.47 55.34
C GLN A 651 12.52 -4.31 55.59
N GLY A 652 12.24 -3.48 56.59
CA GLY A 652 13.10 -2.35 57.00
C GLY A 652 12.81 -1.01 56.32
N TYR A 653 11.96 -0.97 55.29
CA TYR A 653 11.42 0.29 54.73
C TYR A 653 10.24 0.79 55.55
N ASN A 654 9.92 2.09 55.47
CA ASN A 654 8.84 2.68 56.25
C ASN A 654 7.43 2.34 55.71
N LYS A 655 6.41 2.54 56.54
CA LYS A 655 5.00 2.24 56.21
C LYS A 655 4.48 3.02 55.00
N GLN A 656 4.94 4.25 54.77
CA GLN A 656 4.58 5.03 53.58
C GLN A 656 5.21 4.45 52.31
N THR A 657 6.44 3.94 52.38
CA THR A 657 7.10 3.20 51.29
C THR A 657 6.32 1.93 50.95
N HIS A 658 5.86 1.15 51.96
CA HIS A 658 4.99 -0.01 51.72
C HIS A 658 3.63 0.39 51.12
N LYS A 659 2.98 1.45 51.62
CA LYS A 659 1.72 1.99 51.07
C LYS A 659 1.92 2.37 49.60
N ASN A 660 2.95 3.15 49.27
CA ASN A 660 3.27 3.55 47.90
C ASN A 660 3.51 2.35 46.98
N LEU A 661 4.36 1.39 47.38
CA LEU A 661 4.63 0.17 46.62
C LEU A 661 3.36 -0.66 46.39
N TYR A 662 2.44 -0.69 47.37
CA TYR A 662 1.18 -1.41 47.24
C TYR A 662 0.13 -0.68 46.40
N ILE A 663 0.10 0.66 46.33
CA ILE A 663 -0.96 1.39 45.59
C ILE A 663 -0.51 1.89 44.21
N MET A 664 0.78 1.92 43.91
CA MET A 664 1.29 2.42 42.63
C MET A 664 0.89 1.53 41.44
N ASP A 665 0.45 2.16 40.35
CA ASP A 665 0.26 1.51 39.06
C ASP A 665 1.60 1.42 38.32
N HIS A 666 2.29 0.28 38.50
CA HIS A 666 3.55 -0.01 37.80
C HIS A 666 3.45 0.01 36.27
N ASN A 667 2.25 -0.02 35.67
CA ASN A 667 2.08 0.07 34.22
C ASN A 667 2.11 1.50 33.69
N LYS A 668 1.91 2.52 34.54
CA LYS A 668 2.08 3.93 34.20
C LYS A 668 3.52 4.42 34.50
N ILE A 669 3.84 5.63 34.05
CA ILE A 669 5.05 6.36 34.46
C ILE A 669 4.59 7.50 35.34
N ASN A 670 5.01 7.51 36.60
CA ASN A 670 4.66 8.56 37.54
C ASN A 670 5.54 9.81 37.28
N PHE A 671 4.98 10.79 36.58
CA PHE A 671 5.66 12.06 36.28
C PHE A 671 5.81 12.96 37.53
N GLU A 672 4.92 12.84 38.52
CA GLU A 672 5.04 13.56 39.80
C GLU A 672 6.26 13.05 40.58
N LEU A 673 6.47 11.73 40.62
CA LEU A 673 7.67 11.13 41.20
C LEU A 673 8.96 11.56 40.48
N ILE A 674 8.95 11.68 39.14
CA ILE A 674 10.11 12.18 38.38
C ILE A 674 10.43 13.62 38.77
N GLU A 675 9.42 14.47 38.96
CA GLU A 675 9.61 15.83 39.47
C GLU A 675 10.19 15.84 40.87
N THR A 676 9.64 15.07 41.81
CA THR A 676 10.19 14.96 43.18
C THR A 676 11.64 14.46 43.18
N VAL A 677 12.00 13.51 42.33
CA VAL A 677 13.40 13.04 42.17
C VAL A 677 14.30 14.13 41.59
N LEU A 678 13.82 14.92 40.62
CA LEU A 678 14.58 16.05 40.07
C LEU A 678 14.78 17.16 41.11
N GLU A 679 13.75 17.46 41.92
CA GLU A 679 13.83 18.40 43.04
C GLU A 679 14.82 17.92 44.09
N TRP A 680 14.78 16.63 44.46
CA TRP A 680 15.74 16.01 45.37
C TRP A 680 17.18 16.09 44.86
N ILE A 681 17.46 15.69 43.60
CA ILE A 681 18.81 15.80 42.96
C ILE A 681 19.32 17.25 42.87
N SER A 682 18.41 18.22 42.80
CA SER A 682 18.76 19.63 42.60
C SER A 682 18.90 20.41 43.89
N PHE A 683 18.01 20.16 44.86
CA PHE A 683 17.81 20.99 46.05
C PHE A 683 17.77 20.20 47.37
N GLY A 684 17.59 18.87 47.32
CA GLY A 684 17.53 18.04 48.53
C GLY A 684 18.85 17.98 49.29
N GLU A 685 18.79 17.66 50.58
CA GLU A 685 19.97 17.49 51.43
C GLU A 685 20.62 16.13 51.15
N HIS A 686 21.77 16.16 50.48
CA HIS A 686 22.54 14.97 50.10
C HIS A 686 23.98 15.36 49.71
N ASP A 687 24.93 14.45 49.86
CA ASP A 687 26.36 14.71 49.57
C ASP A 687 26.72 14.68 48.07
N TYR A 688 25.76 14.33 47.20
CA TYR A 688 26.01 14.19 45.77
C TYR A 688 26.26 15.54 45.05
N PRO A 689 27.04 15.54 43.94
CA PRO A 689 27.38 16.77 43.21
C PRO A 689 26.16 17.59 42.76
N LYS A 690 26.13 18.87 43.14
CA LYS A 690 25.12 19.83 42.66
C LYS A 690 25.35 20.30 41.21
N THR A 691 26.48 19.92 40.61
CA THR A 691 26.83 20.15 39.20
C THR A 691 26.64 18.88 38.37
N GLY A 692 26.91 18.95 37.06
CA GLY A 692 26.70 17.86 36.11
C GLY A 692 25.26 17.74 35.60
N SER A 693 25.12 17.23 34.39
CA SER A 693 23.83 17.07 33.72
C SER A 693 23.05 15.85 34.22
N ILE A 694 21.72 15.96 34.16
CA ILE A 694 20.75 14.92 34.53
C ILE A 694 20.15 14.36 33.24
N LEU A 695 20.24 13.05 33.03
CA LEU A 695 19.68 12.34 31.88
C LEU A 695 18.46 11.51 32.31
N VAL A 696 17.29 11.82 31.75
CA VAL A 696 16.03 11.12 32.04
C VAL A 696 15.67 10.24 30.84
N PHE A 697 15.61 8.92 31.06
CA PHE A 697 15.14 7.96 30.08
C PHE A 697 13.63 7.78 30.18
N LEU A 698 12.94 8.01 29.06
CA LEU A 698 11.50 7.88 28.87
C LEU A 698 11.20 7.02 27.63
N PRO A 699 10.03 6.36 27.54
CA PRO A 699 9.79 5.39 26.47
C PRO A 699 9.54 6.02 25.09
N GLY A 700 9.15 7.29 25.01
CA GLY A 700 8.87 7.97 23.74
C GLY A 700 8.61 9.47 23.85
N LEU A 701 8.31 10.08 22.70
CA LEU A 701 8.16 11.53 22.57
C LEU A 701 6.97 12.11 23.35
N ALA A 702 5.85 11.38 23.46
CA ALA A 702 4.67 11.86 24.18
C ALA A 702 4.98 12.04 25.67
N GLU A 703 5.71 11.08 26.24
CA GLU A 703 6.14 11.09 27.63
C GLU A 703 7.21 12.18 27.89
N ILE A 704 8.12 12.39 26.93
CA ILE A 704 9.10 13.48 26.95
C ILE A 704 8.42 14.87 26.95
N ILE A 705 7.38 15.05 26.13
CA ILE A 705 6.66 16.34 26.02
C ILE A 705 5.84 16.62 27.29
N GLU A 706 5.14 15.62 27.84
CA GLU A 706 4.37 15.78 29.08
C GLU A 706 5.28 16.19 30.24
N LEU A 707 6.42 15.52 30.43
CA LEU A 707 7.38 15.91 31.46
C LEU A 707 7.95 17.32 31.20
N ARG A 708 8.32 17.68 29.96
CA ARG A 708 8.78 19.05 29.65
C ARG A 708 7.71 20.10 29.99
N LYS A 709 6.44 19.85 29.68
CA LYS A 709 5.33 20.76 29.97
C LYS A 709 5.19 20.98 31.47
N ARG A 710 5.29 19.93 32.27
CA ARG A 710 5.21 20.02 33.73
C ARG A 710 6.44 20.71 34.34
N LEU A 711 7.66 20.36 33.91
CA LEU A 711 8.90 21.05 34.33
C LEU A 711 8.91 22.55 33.97
N ASN A 712 8.35 22.94 32.82
CA ASN A 712 8.19 24.36 32.44
C ASN A 712 7.24 25.12 33.39
N ASN A 713 6.26 24.43 33.98
CA ASN A 713 5.28 24.99 34.92
C ASN A 713 5.74 24.88 36.39
N ASN A 714 6.76 24.06 36.67
CA ASN A 714 7.33 23.88 38.00
C ASN A 714 8.07 25.17 38.44
N LYS A 715 7.89 25.56 39.71
CA LYS A 715 8.44 26.80 40.30
C LYS A 715 9.97 26.89 40.20
N TYR A 716 10.67 25.75 40.24
CA TYR A 716 12.14 25.70 40.26
C TYR A 716 12.75 25.48 38.86
N PHE A 717 12.14 24.62 38.04
CA PHE A 717 12.68 24.22 36.73
C PHE A 717 12.18 25.05 35.55
N CYS A 718 11.26 26.00 35.77
CA CYS A 718 10.80 26.91 34.73
C CYS A 718 11.99 27.63 34.06
N PRO A 719 12.08 27.67 32.71
CA PRO A 719 13.16 28.35 31.99
C PRO A 719 13.39 29.82 32.39
N LYS A 720 12.37 30.48 32.95
CA LYS A 720 12.45 31.85 33.49
C LYS A 720 13.45 32.00 34.64
N THR A 721 13.83 30.93 35.34
CA THR A 721 14.79 31.00 36.45
C THR A 721 16.25 31.11 35.98
N GLY A 722 16.54 30.80 34.71
CA GLY A 722 17.90 30.79 34.14
C GLY A 722 18.83 29.70 34.70
N LYS A 723 18.46 28.99 35.77
CA LYS A 723 19.32 27.99 36.45
C LYS A 723 19.40 26.64 35.73
N PHE A 724 18.37 26.30 34.94
CA PHE A 724 18.26 25.02 34.25
C PHE A 724 17.98 25.19 32.76
N THR A 725 18.51 24.27 31.95
CA THR A 725 18.17 24.17 30.52
C THR A 725 17.61 22.77 30.23
N ILE A 726 16.34 22.72 29.81
CA ILE A 726 15.66 21.47 29.45
C ILE A 726 15.89 21.18 27.97
N ILE A 727 16.62 20.10 27.68
CA ILE A 727 16.98 19.67 26.33
C ILE A 727 16.19 18.40 25.98
N LEU A 728 15.57 18.38 24.80
CA LEU A 728 14.89 17.21 24.27
C LEU A 728 15.83 16.41 23.36
N LEU A 729 15.87 15.09 23.52
CA LEU A 729 16.64 14.19 22.67
C LEU A 729 15.79 12.99 22.22
N HIS A 730 15.15 13.13 21.07
CA HIS A 730 14.34 12.09 20.43
C HIS A 730 14.69 11.94 18.94
N SER A 731 14.60 10.73 18.41
CA SER A 731 15.00 10.40 17.02
C SER A 731 14.24 11.16 15.92
N SER A 732 13.07 11.74 16.24
CA SER A 732 12.28 12.56 15.31
C SER A 732 12.71 14.03 15.24
N LEU A 733 13.55 14.51 16.16
CA LEU A 733 14.05 15.90 16.14
C LEU A 733 15.07 16.09 15.01
N SER A 734 15.26 17.33 14.57
CA SER A 734 16.31 17.71 13.61
C SER A 734 17.72 17.48 14.20
N LYS A 735 18.75 17.36 13.35
CA LYS A 735 20.13 17.26 13.87
C LYS A 735 20.56 18.52 14.63
N GLU A 736 20.04 19.68 14.28
CA GLU A 736 20.34 20.95 14.95
C GLU A 736 19.81 20.96 16.39
N GLU A 737 18.57 20.50 16.61
CA GLU A 737 17.99 20.30 17.95
C GLU A 737 18.74 19.22 18.74
N GLN A 738 19.07 18.07 18.11
CA GLN A 738 19.84 17.02 18.78
C GLN A 738 21.24 17.50 19.19
N ASN A 739 21.89 18.33 18.37
CA ASN A 739 23.21 18.90 18.65
C ASN A 739 23.23 19.91 19.81
N LEU A 740 22.06 20.39 20.29
CA LEU A 740 22.00 21.25 21.48
C LEU A 740 22.58 20.54 22.72
N ILE A 741 22.56 19.21 22.79
CA ILE A 741 23.11 18.43 23.90
C ILE A 741 24.62 18.63 24.12
N PHE A 742 25.35 18.91 23.04
CA PHE A 742 26.80 19.11 23.05
C PHE A 742 27.21 20.57 23.27
N LYS A 743 26.27 21.52 23.21
CA LYS A 743 26.56 22.92 23.55
C LYS A 743 26.83 23.02 25.05
N LYS A 744 27.84 23.81 25.41
CA LYS A 744 28.03 24.24 26.80
C LYS A 744 26.97 25.26 27.17
N THR A 745 26.47 25.16 28.39
CA THR A 745 25.49 26.07 28.99
C THR A 745 25.95 26.38 30.41
N ASP A 746 25.78 27.62 30.85
CA ASP A 746 26.09 28.01 32.24
C ASP A 746 25.04 27.46 33.23
N ALA A 747 23.84 27.19 32.72
CA ALA A 747 22.75 26.50 33.41
C ALA A 747 22.94 24.97 33.45
N ARG A 748 22.43 24.31 34.51
CA ARG A 748 22.44 22.85 34.65
C ARG A 748 21.51 22.20 33.61
N LYS A 749 22.02 21.26 32.81
CA LYS A 749 21.24 20.59 31.75
C LYS A 749 20.38 19.46 32.33
N ILE A 750 19.09 19.47 31.98
CA ILE A 750 18.16 18.34 32.16
C ILE A 750 17.84 17.81 30.76
N ILE A 751 18.24 16.58 30.47
CA ILE A 751 18.17 15.98 29.14
C ILE A 751 17.08 14.91 29.17
N LEU A 752 16.00 15.11 28.42
CA LEU A 752 14.89 14.16 28.33
C LEU A 752 15.04 13.33 27.05
N SER A 753 15.28 12.02 27.18
CA SER A 753 15.62 11.16 26.04
C SER A 753 14.95 9.78 26.07
N THR A 754 14.99 9.09 24.94
CA THR A 754 14.71 7.65 24.86
C THR A 754 16.00 6.84 24.94
N ASN A 755 15.94 5.55 24.62
CA ASN A 755 17.10 4.69 24.36
C ASN A 755 18.13 5.25 23.35
N LEU A 756 17.88 6.37 22.65
CA LEU A 756 18.88 7.04 21.80
C LEU A 756 20.15 7.44 22.58
N ALA A 757 20.00 7.85 23.85
CA ALA A 757 21.14 8.16 24.72
C ALA A 757 21.80 6.92 25.36
N GLU A 758 21.20 5.73 25.24
CA GLU A 758 21.65 4.51 25.91
C GLU A 758 22.92 3.93 25.27
N THR A 759 22.98 3.96 23.94
CA THR A 759 24.16 3.57 23.15
C THR A 759 24.74 4.77 22.40
N SER A 760 23.93 5.45 21.59
CA SER A 760 24.38 6.17 20.38
C SER A 760 25.00 7.55 20.61
N ILE A 761 24.88 8.15 21.80
CA ILE A 761 25.37 9.51 22.07
C ILE A 761 26.16 9.57 23.38
N THR A 762 27.39 10.09 23.32
CA THR A 762 28.22 10.35 24.51
C THR A 762 27.98 11.75 25.06
N ILE A 763 27.36 11.82 26.24
CA ILE A 763 27.17 13.06 27.00
C ILE A 763 28.36 13.17 27.96
N ASN A 764 29.25 14.12 27.70
CA ASN A 764 30.55 14.22 28.39
C ASN A 764 30.44 14.77 29.83
N ASP A 765 29.27 15.23 30.24
CA ASP A 765 29.00 15.85 31.53
C ASP A 765 27.79 15.22 32.24
N CYS A 766 27.43 13.97 31.93
CA CYS A 766 26.35 13.24 32.60
C CYS A 766 26.86 12.66 33.93
N VAL A 767 26.15 12.96 35.04
CA VAL A 767 26.46 12.50 36.40
C VAL A 767 25.25 11.82 37.05
N PHE A 768 24.04 12.22 36.66
CA PHE A 768 22.79 11.66 37.16
C PHE A 768 21.99 11.06 36.01
N VAL A 769 21.48 9.84 36.22
CA VAL A 769 20.56 9.16 35.32
C VAL A 769 19.27 8.85 36.08
N ILE A 770 18.12 9.14 35.47
CA ILE A 770 16.81 8.70 35.94
C ILE A 770 16.27 7.73 34.88
N ASP A 771 16.08 6.47 35.22
CA ASP A 771 15.57 5.43 34.34
C ASP A 771 14.11 5.10 34.67
N SER A 772 13.18 5.42 33.75
CA SER A 772 11.77 5.03 33.92
C SER A 772 11.52 3.52 33.75
N GLY A 773 12.56 2.72 33.46
CA GLY A 773 12.47 1.28 33.27
C GLY A 773 11.73 0.83 32.01
N LYS A 774 11.33 1.77 31.14
CA LYS A 774 10.51 1.49 29.96
C LYS A 774 11.16 2.00 28.68
N MET A 775 10.86 1.33 27.59
CA MET A 775 11.24 1.74 26.23
C MET A 775 10.16 1.32 25.24
N LYS A 776 10.11 1.99 24.08
CA LYS A 776 9.32 1.52 22.94
C LYS A 776 10.21 0.68 22.03
N GLU A 777 9.81 -0.55 21.79
CA GLU A 777 10.50 -1.51 20.91
C GLU A 777 9.60 -1.84 19.72
N THR A 778 10.15 -1.83 18.50
CA THR A 778 9.45 -2.33 17.31
C THR A 778 9.56 -3.84 17.28
N ARG A 779 8.40 -4.50 17.12
CA ARG A 779 8.28 -5.95 16.97
C ARG A 779 7.44 -6.26 15.74
N PHE A 780 7.86 -7.25 14.97
CA PHE A 780 7.13 -7.71 13.80
C PHE A 780 6.32 -8.95 14.12
N ASN A 781 4.99 -8.84 14.01
CA ASN A 781 4.10 -9.99 14.05
C ASN A 781 3.97 -10.59 12.63
N SER A 782 4.64 -11.73 12.40
CA SER A 782 4.69 -12.35 11.08
C SER A 782 3.36 -12.91 10.59
N SER A 783 2.46 -13.36 11.47
CA SER A 783 1.13 -13.86 11.08
C SER A 783 0.17 -12.73 10.69
N GLN A 784 0.29 -11.57 11.34
CA GLN A 784 -0.50 -10.38 11.01
C GLN A 784 0.14 -9.49 9.93
N ASN A 785 1.39 -9.75 9.51
CA ASN A 785 2.19 -8.85 8.65
C ASN A 785 2.12 -7.40 9.17
N MET A 786 2.53 -7.21 10.42
CA MET A 786 2.31 -5.99 11.18
C MET A 786 3.50 -5.66 12.06
N GLU A 787 3.90 -4.40 12.08
CA GLU A 787 4.80 -3.88 13.11
C GLU A 787 3.97 -3.39 14.30
N SER A 788 4.30 -3.81 15.52
CA SER A 788 3.81 -3.19 16.75
C SER A 788 4.93 -2.37 17.37
N LEU A 789 4.60 -1.15 17.80
CA LEU A 789 5.49 -0.33 18.61
C LEU A 789 5.05 -0.48 20.06
N GLU A 790 5.63 -1.45 20.75
CA GLU A 790 5.21 -1.86 22.09
C GLU A 790 6.06 -1.14 23.15
N THR A 791 5.38 -0.49 24.11
CA THR A 791 6.03 -0.06 25.35
C THR A 791 6.31 -1.31 26.18
N CYS A 792 7.58 -1.64 26.36
CA CYS A 792 8.04 -2.79 27.13
C CYS A 792 8.96 -2.34 28.28
N TRP A 793 9.16 -3.22 29.25
CA TRP A 793 10.20 -3.08 30.26
C TRP A 793 11.58 -3.22 29.61
N VAL A 794 12.55 -2.47 30.12
CA VAL A 794 13.96 -2.61 29.75
C VAL A 794 14.52 -3.94 30.22
N THR A 795 15.56 -4.42 29.55
CA THR A 795 16.32 -5.60 30.03
C THR A 795 17.38 -5.18 31.05
N GLN A 796 17.88 -6.13 31.84
CA GLN A 796 18.99 -5.88 32.77
C GLN A 796 20.21 -5.28 32.05
N ALA A 797 20.48 -5.74 30.81
CA ALA A 797 21.54 -5.18 29.98
C ALA A 797 21.33 -3.70 29.62
N ASN A 798 20.09 -3.33 29.25
CA ASN A 798 19.75 -1.94 28.94
C ASN A 798 19.91 -1.05 30.18
N ALA A 799 19.37 -1.47 31.33
CA ALA A 799 19.49 -0.76 32.61
C ALA A 799 20.96 -0.55 33.04
N LEU A 800 21.82 -1.57 32.86
CA LEU A 800 23.25 -1.45 33.12
C LEU A 800 23.96 -0.50 32.12
N GLN A 801 23.54 -0.45 30.85
CA GLN A 801 24.04 0.55 29.90
C GLN A 801 23.58 1.98 30.25
N ARG A 802 22.35 2.16 30.74
CA ARG A 802 21.84 3.44 31.26
C ARG A 802 22.65 3.89 32.47
N LYS A 803 22.86 3.01 33.45
CA LYS A 803 23.77 3.23 34.59
C LYS A 803 25.16 3.69 34.14
N GLY A 804 25.74 3.03 33.14
CA GLY A 804 27.05 3.38 32.56
C GLY A 804 27.13 4.75 31.85
N ARG A 805 26.04 5.54 31.78
CA ARG A 805 26.07 6.93 31.32
C ARG A 805 26.50 7.92 32.40
N ALA A 806 26.19 7.63 33.68
CA ALA A 806 26.58 8.46 34.83
C ALA A 806 28.07 8.32 35.21
N GLY A 807 28.67 7.13 35.05
CA GLY A 807 30.02 6.80 35.56
C GLY A 807 31.19 7.18 34.65
N ARG A 808 31.02 8.10 33.70
CA ARG A 808 32.02 8.35 32.63
C ARG A 808 33.08 9.38 32.98
N VAL A 809 32.75 10.33 33.85
CA VAL A 809 33.58 11.52 34.13
C VAL A 809 34.00 11.62 35.58
N MET A 810 33.14 11.16 36.48
CA MET A 810 33.28 11.14 37.93
C MET A 810 32.29 10.11 38.50
N PRO A 811 32.30 9.80 39.81
CA PRO A 811 31.25 9.01 40.44
C PRO A 811 29.86 9.61 40.20
N GLY A 812 28.86 8.76 39.96
CA GLY A 812 27.52 9.19 39.55
C GLY A 812 26.41 8.35 40.14
N ILE A 813 25.17 8.65 39.76
CA ILE A 813 23.96 7.98 40.30
C ILE A 813 23.04 7.56 39.17
N CYS A 814 22.47 6.36 39.31
CA CYS A 814 21.36 5.89 38.50
C CYS A 814 20.14 5.62 39.39
N VAL A 815 19.11 6.45 39.24
CA VAL A 815 17.82 6.32 39.92
C VAL A 815 16.88 5.51 39.04
N HIS A 816 16.42 4.35 39.52
CA HIS A 816 15.58 3.41 38.81
C HIS A 816 14.15 3.49 39.32
N LEU A 817 13.18 3.85 38.46
CA LEU A 817 11.76 3.99 38.85
C LEU A 817 10.99 2.65 38.77
N TYR A 818 11.67 1.59 39.21
CA TYR A 818 11.20 0.21 39.30
C TYR A 818 11.92 -0.47 40.47
N THR A 819 11.32 -1.50 41.03
CA THR A 819 11.85 -2.13 42.25
C THR A 819 13.11 -2.95 41.99
N SER A 820 13.99 -3.07 42.99
CA SER A 820 15.17 -3.92 42.90
C SER A 820 14.80 -5.39 42.62
N TYR A 821 13.65 -5.83 43.15
CA TYR A 821 13.11 -7.16 42.94
C TYR A 821 12.66 -7.40 41.49
N LYS A 822 11.96 -6.43 40.87
CA LYS A 822 11.57 -6.50 39.46
C LYS A 822 12.80 -6.50 38.55
N PHE A 823 13.80 -5.67 38.85
CA PHE A 823 15.09 -5.69 38.14
C PHE A 823 15.80 -7.05 38.25
N LYS A 824 15.89 -7.63 39.45
CA LYS A 824 16.68 -8.84 39.71
C LYS A 824 16.04 -10.13 39.17
N TYR A 825 14.72 -10.28 39.31
CA TYR A 825 14.03 -11.55 39.05
C TYR A 825 13.06 -11.54 37.86
N HIS A 826 12.56 -10.37 37.44
CA HIS A 826 11.49 -10.26 36.43
C HIS A 826 11.93 -9.63 35.11
N PHE A 827 12.97 -8.79 35.11
CA PHE A 827 13.55 -8.27 33.87
C PHE A 827 14.31 -9.36 33.12
N LEU A 828 14.13 -9.41 31.79
CA LEU A 828 14.96 -10.25 30.92
C LEU A 828 16.44 -9.85 31.05
N ALA A 829 17.33 -10.84 31.05
CA ALA A 829 18.75 -10.58 31.24
C ALA A 829 19.45 -9.91 30.03
N GLN A 830 18.89 -10.07 28.82
CA GLN A 830 19.37 -9.49 27.56
C GLN A 830 18.15 -9.15 26.66
N PRO A 831 18.29 -8.21 25.70
CA PRO A 831 17.28 -7.96 24.67
C PRO A 831 16.98 -9.21 23.84
N VAL A 832 15.75 -9.32 23.35
CA VAL A 832 15.38 -10.37 22.38
C VAL A 832 16.15 -10.10 21.07
N PRO A 833 16.88 -11.09 20.51
CA PRO A 833 17.62 -10.93 19.27
C PRO A 833 16.74 -10.39 18.14
N GLU A 834 17.28 -9.45 17.37
CA GLU A 834 16.53 -8.74 16.33
C GLU A 834 15.91 -9.72 15.32
N ILE A 835 16.65 -10.77 14.98
CA ILE A 835 16.26 -11.85 14.07
C ILE A 835 14.92 -12.54 14.45
N LEU A 836 14.55 -12.55 15.74
CA LEU A 836 13.30 -13.17 16.21
C LEU A 836 12.09 -12.20 16.18
N ARG A 837 12.32 -10.91 15.89
CA ARG A 837 11.32 -9.83 16.01
C ARG A 837 11.29 -8.86 14.82
N ILE A 838 11.95 -9.18 13.71
CA ILE A 838 11.86 -8.45 12.44
C ILE A 838 11.22 -9.29 11.33
N SER A 839 10.93 -8.65 10.20
CA SER A 839 10.51 -9.33 8.99
C SER A 839 11.72 -9.90 8.23
N LEU A 840 11.61 -11.15 7.74
CA LEU A 840 12.76 -11.95 7.28
C LEU A 840 13.05 -11.87 5.78
N GLU A 841 12.24 -11.17 4.97
CA GLU A 841 12.30 -11.28 3.49
C GLU A 841 13.65 -10.83 2.92
N SER A 842 14.19 -9.73 3.44
CA SER A 842 15.51 -9.21 3.04
C SER A 842 16.63 -10.23 3.31
N LEU A 843 16.54 -10.95 4.43
CA LEU A 843 17.49 -12.00 4.79
C LEU A 843 17.35 -13.23 3.89
N LEU A 844 16.11 -13.67 3.61
CA LEU A 844 15.83 -14.83 2.74
C LEU A 844 16.31 -14.60 1.30
N LEU A 845 16.06 -13.41 0.74
CA LEU A 845 16.60 -13.02 -0.58
C LEU A 845 18.13 -13.09 -0.60
N ARG A 846 18.77 -12.60 0.46
CA ARG A 846 20.22 -12.57 0.58
C ARG A 846 20.83 -13.97 0.72
N ILE A 847 20.18 -14.86 1.46
CA ILE A 847 20.55 -16.28 1.53
C ILE A 847 20.53 -16.89 0.12
N GLN A 848 19.45 -16.70 -0.64
CA GLN A 848 19.37 -17.25 -2.00
C GLN A 848 20.39 -16.65 -2.97
N LEU A 849 20.68 -15.34 -2.87
CA LEU A 849 21.69 -14.70 -3.72
C LEU A 849 23.08 -15.33 -3.53
N LEU A 850 23.46 -15.68 -2.30
CA LEU A 850 24.73 -16.33 -1.95
C LEU A 850 24.84 -17.79 -2.43
N HIS A 851 23.72 -18.44 -2.76
CA HIS A 851 23.65 -19.85 -3.19
C HIS A 851 23.23 -20.00 -4.67
N THR A 852 23.48 -18.95 -5.45
CA THR A 852 22.94 -18.69 -6.80
C THR A 852 22.73 -19.95 -7.66
N GLY A 853 21.47 -20.25 -7.98
CA GLY A 853 21.07 -21.34 -8.88
C GLY A 853 20.93 -22.73 -8.26
N LYS A 854 21.13 -22.90 -6.94
CA LYS A 854 20.90 -24.18 -6.25
C LYS A 854 19.61 -24.14 -5.44
N LYS A 855 18.91 -25.28 -5.35
CA LYS A 855 17.79 -25.44 -4.40
C LYS A 855 18.37 -25.53 -2.98
N VAL A 856 17.98 -24.58 -2.12
CA VAL A 856 18.47 -24.45 -0.74
C VAL A 856 17.33 -24.67 0.23
N ASP A 857 17.54 -25.48 1.26
CA ASP A 857 16.63 -25.53 2.41
C ASP A 857 16.86 -24.31 3.31
N LEU A 858 15.95 -23.34 3.19
CA LEU A 858 15.96 -22.10 3.98
C LEU A 858 15.79 -22.37 5.50
N TYR A 859 15.14 -23.48 5.90
CA TYR A 859 14.99 -23.87 7.30
C TYR A 859 16.29 -24.47 7.84
N GLU A 860 17.00 -25.29 7.05
CA GLU A 860 18.31 -25.83 7.44
C GLU A 860 19.34 -24.71 7.62
N VAL A 861 19.42 -23.78 6.66
CA VAL A 861 20.35 -22.63 6.74
C VAL A 861 20.05 -21.77 7.96
N LEU A 862 18.79 -21.36 8.17
CA LEU A 862 18.42 -20.54 9.34
C LEU A 862 18.54 -21.32 10.66
N GLY A 863 18.43 -22.64 10.65
CA GLY A 863 18.69 -23.52 11.79
C GLY A 863 20.15 -23.52 12.27
N LYS A 864 21.09 -23.05 11.44
CA LYS A 864 22.52 -22.91 11.82
C LYS A 864 22.85 -21.57 12.48
N MET A 865 21.92 -20.61 12.50
CA MET A 865 22.13 -19.31 13.16
C MET A 865 22.34 -19.46 14.68
N LEU A 866 22.81 -18.39 15.33
CA LEU A 866 23.02 -18.39 16.79
C LEU A 866 21.72 -18.67 17.56
N GLU A 867 20.61 -18.05 17.12
CA GLU A 867 19.24 -18.41 17.47
C GLU A 867 18.40 -18.37 16.18
N SER A 868 17.67 -19.45 15.90
CA SER A 868 16.88 -19.58 14.66
C SER A 868 15.49 -18.94 14.79
N PRO A 869 14.98 -18.24 13.75
CA PRO A 869 13.57 -17.82 13.69
C PRO A 869 12.60 -19.00 13.82
N THR A 870 11.35 -18.72 14.24
CA THR A 870 10.30 -19.76 14.26
C THR A 870 9.91 -20.18 12.84
N LYS A 871 9.48 -21.44 12.66
CA LYS A 871 9.10 -21.97 11.35
C LYS A 871 7.96 -21.16 10.72
N GLU A 872 6.98 -20.74 11.50
CA GLU A 872 5.84 -19.93 11.07
C GLU A 872 6.27 -18.57 10.53
N SER A 873 7.31 -17.98 11.15
CA SER A 873 7.90 -16.70 10.74
C SER A 873 8.59 -16.83 9.38
N ILE A 874 9.30 -17.94 9.16
CA ILE A 874 9.94 -18.30 7.87
C ILE A 874 8.89 -18.56 6.79
N CYS A 875 7.91 -19.44 7.05
CA CYS A 875 6.80 -19.75 6.12
C CYS A 875 6.09 -18.47 5.65
N SER A 876 5.81 -17.57 6.59
CA SER A 876 5.07 -16.34 6.32
C SER A 876 5.92 -15.32 5.53
N ALA A 877 7.24 -15.28 5.74
CA ALA A 877 8.15 -14.46 4.94
C ALA A 877 8.35 -15.01 3.51
N ILE A 878 8.43 -16.34 3.35
CA ILE A 878 8.44 -17.01 2.04
C ILE A 878 7.16 -16.67 1.27
N LYS A 879 5.99 -16.79 1.91
CA LYS A 879 4.71 -16.43 1.27
C LYS A 879 4.67 -14.97 0.82
N ARG A 880 5.13 -14.02 1.64
CA ARG A 880 5.19 -12.60 1.27
C ARG A 880 6.19 -12.32 0.13
N LEU A 881 7.26 -13.11 0.01
CA LEU A 881 8.17 -13.05 -1.14
C LEU A 881 7.54 -13.59 -2.43
N GLN A 882 6.71 -14.64 -2.34
CA GLN A 882 5.91 -15.15 -3.45
C GLN A 882 4.83 -14.13 -3.88
N ASP A 883 4.11 -13.54 -2.91
CA ASP A 883 3.09 -12.51 -3.16
C ASP A 883 3.65 -11.29 -3.93
N VAL A 884 4.91 -10.91 -3.67
CA VAL A 884 5.62 -9.82 -4.38
C VAL A 884 6.19 -10.26 -5.73
N GLY A 885 6.34 -11.58 -5.95
CA GLY A 885 6.91 -12.22 -7.14
C GLY A 885 8.42 -12.36 -7.14
N ALA A 886 9.06 -12.31 -5.97
CA ALA A 886 10.50 -12.46 -5.83
C ALA A 886 10.92 -13.94 -5.70
N PHE A 887 10.04 -14.80 -5.16
CA PHE A 887 10.17 -16.26 -5.16
C PHE A 887 9.08 -16.90 -6.02
N ASP A 888 9.40 -18.06 -6.60
CA ASP A 888 8.42 -18.96 -7.23
C ASP A 888 7.82 -19.97 -6.22
N SER A 889 7.03 -20.92 -6.71
CA SER A 889 6.44 -22.00 -5.90
C SER A 889 7.46 -22.97 -5.30
N GLU A 890 8.66 -23.07 -5.88
CA GLU A 890 9.76 -23.93 -5.44
C GLU A 890 10.75 -23.22 -4.50
N HIS A 891 10.43 -21.97 -4.12
CA HIS A 891 11.26 -21.06 -3.31
C HIS A 891 12.56 -20.58 -3.98
N ILE A 892 12.64 -20.65 -5.31
CA ILE A 892 13.77 -20.19 -6.11
C ILE A 892 13.58 -18.70 -6.46
N LEU A 893 14.69 -17.95 -6.60
CA LEU A 893 14.65 -16.55 -7.03
C LEU A 893 14.13 -16.45 -8.47
N THR A 894 13.08 -15.66 -8.67
CA THR A 894 12.66 -15.22 -10.00
C THR A 894 13.66 -14.21 -10.58
N PRO A 895 13.62 -13.89 -11.88
CA PRO A 895 14.45 -12.81 -12.44
C PRO A 895 14.23 -11.46 -11.73
N LEU A 896 12.99 -11.14 -11.34
CA LEU A 896 12.68 -9.99 -10.50
C LEU A 896 13.32 -10.14 -9.11
N GLY A 897 13.18 -11.30 -8.48
CA GLY A 897 13.79 -11.60 -7.18
C GLY A 897 15.31 -11.43 -7.16
N HIS A 898 16.00 -11.80 -8.24
CA HIS A 898 17.45 -11.64 -8.37
C HIS A 898 17.87 -10.16 -8.28
N HIS A 899 17.21 -9.27 -9.02
CA HIS A 899 17.46 -7.83 -8.95
C HIS A 899 17.07 -7.24 -7.60
N LEU A 900 15.94 -7.67 -7.03
CA LEU A 900 15.51 -7.22 -5.70
C LEU A 900 16.47 -7.68 -4.58
N ALA A 901 17.15 -8.82 -4.75
CA ALA A 901 18.18 -9.30 -3.83
C ALA A 901 19.52 -8.56 -4.00
N ALA A 902 19.86 -8.16 -5.23
CA ALA A 902 21.06 -7.37 -5.51
C ALA A 902 20.95 -5.92 -4.98
N LEU A 903 19.75 -5.35 -5.03
CA LEU A 903 19.46 -4.00 -4.54
C LEU A 903 19.35 -3.97 -3.00
N PRO A 904 20.17 -3.20 -2.26
CA PRO A 904 20.14 -3.15 -0.79
C PRO A 904 18.95 -2.32 -0.21
N VAL A 905 17.78 -2.32 -0.85
CA VAL A 905 16.59 -1.55 -0.42
C VAL A 905 15.50 -2.47 0.14
N ASN A 906 14.45 -1.90 0.73
CA ASN A 906 13.24 -2.67 0.96
C ASN A 906 12.68 -3.16 -0.39
N ILE A 907 12.24 -4.41 -0.44
CA ILE A 907 11.80 -5.12 -1.66
C ILE A 907 10.73 -4.34 -2.43
N ARG A 908 9.79 -3.71 -1.72
CA ARG A 908 8.74 -2.86 -2.30
C ARG A 908 9.33 -1.64 -3.02
N ILE A 909 10.34 -1.01 -2.40
CA ILE A 909 11.06 0.15 -2.93
C ILE A 909 11.90 -0.26 -4.15
N GLY A 910 12.53 -1.44 -4.11
CA GLY A 910 13.22 -2.03 -5.26
C GLY A 910 12.29 -2.24 -6.46
N LYS A 911 11.10 -2.82 -6.22
CA LYS A 911 10.08 -3.02 -7.27
C LYS A 911 9.61 -1.69 -7.87
N LEU A 912 9.40 -0.67 -7.02
CA LEU A 912 9.02 0.68 -7.46
C LEU A 912 10.06 1.32 -8.37
N ILE A 913 11.36 1.30 -8.01
CA ILE A 913 12.40 1.96 -8.83
C ILE A 913 12.66 1.21 -10.14
N LEU A 914 12.60 -0.13 -10.14
CA LEU A 914 12.70 -0.94 -11.37
C LEU A 914 11.53 -0.63 -12.32
N PHE A 915 10.31 -0.54 -11.80
CA PHE A 915 9.14 -0.13 -12.59
C PHE A 915 9.23 1.32 -13.05
N GLY A 916 9.82 2.22 -12.24
CA GLY A 916 10.09 3.61 -12.63
C GLY A 916 10.98 3.74 -13.87
N VAL A 917 12.00 2.90 -14.00
CA VAL A 917 12.82 2.80 -15.24
C VAL A 917 11.96 2.29 -16.40
N ILE A 918 11.27 1.15 -16.22
CA ILE A 918 10.53 0.46 -17.29
C ILE A 918 9.42 1.34 -17.87
N PHE A 919 8.68 2.06 -17.01
CA PHE A 919 7.58 2.93 -17.41
C PHE A 919 8.00 4.38 -17.69
N CYS A 920 9.31 4.67 -17.74
CA CYS A 920 9.87 5.98 -18.08
C CYS A 920 9.33 7.12 -17.20
N CYS A 921 9.30 6.90 -15.89
CA CYS A 921 8.93 7.89 -14.86
C CYS A 921 9.95 7.89 -13.71
N LEU A 922 11.24 7.84 -14.08
CA LEU A 922 12.34 7.51 -13.19
C LEU A 922 12.52 8.52 -12.05
N ASP A 923 12.62 9.82 -12.32
CA ASP A 923 12.85 10.83 -11.27
C ASP A 923 11.71 10.88 -10.23
N SER A 924 10.45 10.78 -10.68
CA SER A 924 9.29 10.71 -9.80
C SER A 924 9.31 9.43 -8.95
N ALA A 925 9.60 8.27 -9.57
CA ALA A 925 9.71 7.00 -8.85
C ALA A 925 10.86 7.01 -7.83
N LEU A 926 12.03 7.56 -8.18
CA LEU A 926 13.16 7.75 -7.26
C LEU A 926 12.81 8.69 -6.11
N THR A 927 12.07 9.78 -6.38
CA THR A 927 11.63 10.72 -5.34
C THR A 927 10.68 10.04 -4.34
N ILE A 928 9.69 9.29 -4.84
CA ILE A 928 8.77 8.51 -3.99
C ILE A 928 9.56 7.45 -3.20
N ALA A 929 10.43 6.69 -3.87
CA ALA A 929 11.28 5.67 -3.25
C ALA A 929 12.21 6.24 -2.16
N ALA A 930 12.76 7.44 -2.35
CA ALA A 930 13.55 8.15 -1.35
C ALA A 930 12.69 8.53 -0.13
N CYS A 931 11.45 8.98 -0.34
CA CYS A 931 10.50 9.28 0.73
C CYS A 931 10.15 8.03 1.54
N LEU A 932 9.76 6.94 0.87
CA LEU A 932 9.46 5.63 1.49
C LEU A 932 10.67 5.02 2.22
N SER A 933 11.90 5.39 1.82
CA SER A 933 13.17 4.93 2.44
C SER A 933 13.61 5.77 3.64
N HIS A 934 13.12 7.01 3.77
CA HIS A 934 13.59 7.97 4.77
C HIS A 934 12.43 8.51 5.61
N LYS A 935 12.41 9.81 5.87
CA LYS A 935 11.43 10.48 6.72
C LYS A 935 10.61 11.42 5.85
N ASN A 936 9.34 11.52 6.19
CA ASN A 936 8.46 12.56 5.67
C ASN A 936 9.09 13.96 5.90
N PRO A 937 9.23 14.82 4.87
CA PRO A 937 9.90 16.11 5.01
C PRO A 937 9.07 17.17 5.74
N PHE A 938 7.75 16.97 5.92
CA PHE A 938 6.89 17.91 6.65
C PHE A 938 7.20 17.88 8.16
N THR A 939 7.81 18.96 8.66
CA THR A 939 8.14 19.19 10.07
C THR A 939 7.28 20.32 10.64
N ILE A 940 6.03 20.00 10.96
CA ILE A 940 5.13 20.92 11.65
C ILE A 940 5.58 21.06 13.11
N PRO A 941 5.94 22.27 13.59
CA PRO A 941 6.28 22.54 14.99
C PRO A 941 5.16 22.04 15.91
N PHE A 942 5.52 21.37 17.01
CA PHE A 942 4.55 20.64 17.82
C PHE A 942 3.36 21.50 18.29
N GLU A 943 3.64 22.75 18.67
CA GLU A 943 2.66 23.74 19.14
C GLU A 943 1.57 24.04 18.08
N LYS A 944 1.90 24.00 16.79
CA LYS A 944 0.99 24.33 15.68
C LYS A 944 0.31 23.11 15.03
N LYS A 945 0.58 21.88 15.52
CA LYS A 945 0.08 20.64 14.90
C LYS A 945 -1.44 20.51 14.84
N ASN A 946 -2.16 21.18 15.73
CA ASN A 946 -3.62 21.17 15.77
C ASN A 946 -4.26 22.33 14.98
N GLU A 947 -3.46 23.27 14.48
CA GLU A 947 -3.94 24.53 13.88
C GLU A 947 -3.82 24.54 12.35
N ILE A 948 -2.78 23.90 11.79
CA ILE A 948 -2.47 23.99 10.35
C ILE A 948 -2.08 22.61 9.79
N ASP A 949 -2.90 22.02 8.91
CA ASP A 949 -2.48 20.91 8.05
C ASP A 949 -1.87 21.42 6.74
N VAL A 950 -0.58 21.68 6.79
CA VAL A 950 0.24 22.20 5.67
C VAL A 950 0.25 21.24 4.47
N LYS A 951 -0.16 19.98 4.62
CA LYS A 951 -0.21 19.01 3.52
C LYS A 951 -1.35 19.28 2.55
N GLN A 952 -2.44 19.91 2.98
CA GLN A 952 -3.65 20.10 2.16
C GLN A 952 -3.38 20.89 0.87
N GLN A 953 -2.55 21.92 0.91
CA GLN A 953 -2.16 22.70 -0.29
C GLN A 953 -1.34 21.89 -1.32
N PHE A 954 -0.72 20.78 -0.91
CA PHE A 954 -0.01 19.85 -1.79
C PHE A 954 -0.82 18.59 -2.10
N PHE A 955 -1.99 18.41 -1.47
CA PHE A 955 -2.78 17.20 -1.57
C PHE A 955 -3.14 16.92 -3.03
N THR A 956 -2.89 15.70 -3.49
CA THR A 956 -3.08 15.32 -4.90
C THR A 956 -3.37 13.83 -4.99
N ALA A 957 -4.35 13.50 -5.83
CA ALA A 957 -4.78 12.14 -6.17
C ALA A 957 -5.08 11.22 -4.96
N ASN A 958 -5.47 11.78 -3.81
CA ASN A 958 -5.70 11.03 -2.56
C ASN A 958 -4.51 10.14 -2.16
N SER A 959 -3.28 10.66 -2.31
CA SER A 959 -2.03 9.93 -2.05
C SER A 959 -1.09 10.73 -1.16
N ASP A 960 -0.65 10.15 -0.03
CA ASP A 960 0.40 10.72 0.81
C ASP A 960 1.72 10.87 0.02
N GLN A 961 2.08 9.85 -0.75
CA GLN A 961 3.32 9.81 -1.52
C GLN A 961 3.37 10.87 -2.62
N LEU A 962 2.27 11.04 -3.39
CA LEU A 962 2.21 12.07 -4.43
C LEU A 962 2.08 13.49 -3.86
N THR A 963 1.48 13.65 -2.69
CA THR A 963 1.47 14.91 -1.92
C THR A 963 2.90 15.34 -1.59
N ILE A 964 3.76 14.42 -1.15
CA ILE A 964 5.18 14.69 -0.87
C ILE A 964 5.96 14.94 -2.17
N LEU A 965 5.73 14.16 -3.23
CA LEU A 965 6.33 14.38 -4.55
C LEU A 965 6.08 15.80 -5.08
N LYS A 966 4.84 16.28 -4.97
CA LYS A 966 4.45 17.64 -5.40
C LYS A 966 5.12 18.72 -4.57
N ALA A 967 5.20 18.56 -3.26
CA ALA A 967 5.94 19.47 -2.38
C ALA A 967 7.44 19.51 -2.72
N TYR A 968 8.05 18.35 -2.97
CA TYR A 968 9.45 18.22 -3.36
C TYR A 968 9.74 18.88 -4.72
N LYS A 969 8.93 18.59 -5.76
CA LYS A 969 9.06 19.22 -7.08
C LYS A 969 8.96 20.75 -7.01
N ARG A 970 8.00 21.30 -6.24
CA ARG A 970 7.88 22.76 -6.05
C ARG A 970 9.07 23.36 -5.30
N TRP A 971 9.65 22.66 -4.32
CA TRP A 971 10.88 23.09 -3.67
C TRP A 971 12.09 23.11 -4.63
N VAL A 972 12.26 22.09 -5.47
CA VAL A 972 13.31 22.06 -6.51
C VAL A 972 13.15 23.26 -7.47
N GLN A 973 11.93 23.54 -7.93
CA GLN A 973 11.63 24.69 -8.78
C GLN A 973 11.92 26.04 -8.10
N ALA A 974 11.56 26.21 -6.82
CA ALA A 974 11.88 27.42 -6.07
C ALA A 974 13.40 27.59 -5.92
N ARG A 975 14.12 26.50 -5.64
CA ARG A 975 15.57 26.50 -5.47
C ARG A 975 16.35 26.74 -6.77
N ALA A 976 15.82 26.30 -7.91
CA ALA A 976 16.42 26.57 -9.22
C ALA A 976 16.48 28.08 -9.54
N ARG A 977 15.62 28.90 -8.92
CA ARG A 977 15.69 30.37 -9.00
C ARG A 977 16.80 30.94 -8.12
N SER A 978 16.86 30.52 -6.86
CA SER A 978 17.97 30.82 -5.95
C SER A 978 17.97 29.91 -4.71
N SER A 979 19.13 29.77 -4.06
CA SER A 979 19.21 29.04 -2.78
C SER A 979 18.36 29.69 -1.67
N SER A 980 18.22 31.02 -1.68
CA SER A 980 17.38 31.75 -0.71
C SER A 980 15.89 31.51 -0.96
N ALA A 981 15.44 31.45 -2.22
CA ALA A 981 14.06 31.12 -2.57
C ALA A 981 13.69 29.67 -2.17
N GLY A 982 14.62 28.72 -2.35
CA GLY A 982 14.44 27.35 -1.87
C GLY A 982 14.34 27.26 -0.33
N GLN A 983 15.06 28.10 0.40
CA GLN A 983 15.00 28.19 1.87
C GLN A 983 13.71 28.87 2.37
N ALA A 984 13.31 29.98 1.76
CA ALA A 984 12.04 30.65 2.05
C ALA A 984 10.86 29.70 1.84
N PHE A 985 10.79 29.05 0.68
CA PHE A 985 9.75 28.05 0.39
C PHE A 985 9.71 26.91 1.41
N ALA A 986 10.87 26.37 1.82
CA ALA A 986 10.90 25.30 2.81
C ALA A 986 10.37 25.77 4.18
N ASN A 987 10.76 26.98 4.62
CA ASN A 987 10.32 27.56 5.89
C ASN A 987 8.82 27.86 5.90
N GLU A 988 8.30 28.52 4.86
CA GLU A 988 6.87 28.86 4.69
C GLU A 988 5.97 27.61 4.70
N ASN A 989 6.47 26.52 4.10
CA ASN A 989 5.73 25.28 3.93
C ASN A 989 6.08 24.21 4.98
N TYR A 990 6.77 24.61 6.06
CA TYR A 990 7.16 23.73 7.18
C TYR A 990 7.85 22.43 6.73
N LEU A 991 8.74 22.53 5.73
CA LEU A 991 9.55 21.43 5.20
C LEU A 991 10.97 21.50 5.76
N SER A 992 11.49 20.38 6.26
CA SER A 992 12.88 20.31 6.70
C SER A 992 13.84 20.31 5.52
N LEU A 993 14.60 21.39 5.36
CA LEU A 993 15.68 21.49 4.35
C LEU A 993 16.67 20.33 4.45
N GLN A 994 17.04 19.92 5.67
CA GLN A 994 17.93 18.77 5.88
C GLN A 994 17.33 17.47 5.34
N THR A 995 16.03 17.23 5.53
CA THR A 995 15.36 16.06 4.96
C THR A 995 15.26 16.19 3.43
N LEU A 996 14.95 17.37 2.89
CA LEU A 996 14.89 17.60 1.44
C LEU A 996 16.25 17.38 0.75
N TYR A 997 17.36 17.84 1.35
CA TYR A 997 18.71 17.52 0.85
C TYR A 997 19.03 16.02 0.97
N ALA A 998 18.66 15.37 2.09
CA ALA A 998 18.84 13.94 2.25
C ALA A 998 17.99 13.12 1.24
N LEU A 999 16.82 13.60 0.84
CA LEU A 999 16.02 12.99 -0.23
C LEU A 999 16.71 13.14 -1.60
N ALA A 1000 17.25 14.32 -1.94
CA ALA A 1000 18.05 14.51 -3.16
C ALA A 1000 19.23 13.54 -3.22
N ASP A 1001 19.95 13.43 -2.10
CA ASP A 1001 21.05 12.47 -1.94
C ASP A 1001 20.57 11.02 -2.13
N ILE A 1002 19.47 10.61 -1.50
CA ILE A 1002 18.94 9.24 -1.63
C ILE A 1002 18.42 8.95 -3.05
N LYS A 1003 17.82 9.92 -3.74
CA LYS A 1003 17.44 9.73 -5.15
C LYS A 1003 18.66 9.41 -6.01
N TYR A 1004 19.76 10.14 -5.82
CA TYR A 1004 21.01 9.93 -6.55
C TYR A 1004 21.59 8.54 -6.25
N GLN A 1005 21.55 8.14 -4.99
CA GLN A 1005 22.00 6.85 -4.51
C GLN A 1005 21.17 5.66 -5.06
N LEU A 1006 19.86 5.85 -5.24
CA LEU A 1006 19.00 4.86 -5.86
C LEU A 1006 19.27 4.75 -7.37
N LEU A 1007 19.64 5.86 -8.03
CA LEU A 1007 20.11 5.87 -9.42
C LEU A 1007 21.46 5.15 -9.56
N GLU A 1008 22.44 5.38 -8.67
CA GLU A 1008 23.71 4.64 -8.63
C GLU A 1008 23.49 3.11 -8.59
N LEU A 1009 22.50 2.65 -7.82
CA LEU A 1009 22.13 1.24 -7.73
C LEU A 1009 21.49 0.71 -9.01
N LEU A 1010 20.64 1.48 -9.69
CA LEU A 1010 20.03 1.09 -10.97
C LEU A 1010 21.06 1.02 -12.10
N VAL A 1011 22.05 1.92 -12.09
CA VAL A 1011 23.19 1.88 -13.03
C VAL A 1011 24.07 0.66 -12.75
N SER A 1012 24.35 0.34 -11.49
CA SER A 1012 25.22 -0.80 -11.13
C SER A 1012 24.65 -2.18 -11.49
N ILE A 1013 23.31 -2.32 -11.54
CA ILE A 1013 22.64 -3.54 -12.04
C ILE A 1013 22.36 -3.50 -13.56
N GLY A 1014 22.85 -2.49 -14.28
CA GLY A 1014 22.70 -2.35 -15.73
C GLY A 1014 21.31 -1.92 -16.23
N PHE A 1015 20.38 -1.55 -15.34
CA PHE A 1015 19.03 -1.11 -15.73
C PHE A 1015 19.01 0.28 -16.38
N VAL A 1016 19.98 1.13 -16.05
CA VAL A 1016 20.13 2.49 -16.59
C VAL A 1016 21.52 2.63 -17.21
N PRO A 1017 21.65 2.65 -18.55
CA PRO A 1017 22.95 2.64 -19.23
C PRO A 1017 23.54 4.06 -19.38
N ILE A 1018 23.85 4.72 -18.26
CA ILE A 1018 24.43 6.07 -18.24
C ILE A 1018 25.75 6.15 -17.47
N ASN A 1019 26.65 7.01 -17.93
CA ASN A 1019 27.85 7.37 -17.19
C ASN A 1019 27.50 8.42 -16.13
N LEU A 1020 27.52 8.03 -14.85
CA LEU A 1020 27.19 8.94 -13.76
C LEU A 1020 28.29 9.99 -13.52
N PRO A 1021 27.95 11.29 -13.41
CA PRO A 1021 28.92 12.31 -13.00
C PRO A 1021 29.31 12.12 -11.53
N LYS A 1022 30.30 12.86 -11.02
CA LYS A 1022 30.56 12.85 -9.57
C LYS A 1022 29.39 13.48 -8.82
N ARG A 1023 28.81 12.75 -7.86
CA ARG A 1023 27.72 13.22 -6.99
C ARG A 1023 28.08 14.56 -6.32
N GLN A 1024 27.19 15.54 -6.46
CA GLN A 1024 27.30 16.84 -5.80
C GLN A 1024 26.38 16.85 -4.57
N PRO A 1025 26.91 17.09 -3.35
CA PRO A 1025 26.11 16.98 -2.12
C PRO A 1025 25.03 18.07 -2.08
N ASN A 1026 23.86 17.71 -1.55
CA ASN A 1026 22.69 18.58 -1.46
C ASN A 1026 22.15 19.09 -2.82
N VAL A 1027 22.54 18.57 -3.99
CA VAL A 1027 22.06 19.06 -5.30
C VAL A 1027 21.32 17.95 -6.04
N ASP A 1028 20.09 18.25 -6.49
CA ASP A 1028 19.31 17.35 -7.34
C ASP A 1028 19.41 17.80 -8.80
N LYS A 1029 19.98 16.93 -9.64
CA LYS A 1029 20.13 17.10 -11.10
C LYS A 1029 19.72 15.83 -11.85
N ILE A 1030 18.92 14.97 -11.22
CA ILE A 1030 18.64 13.62 -11.77
C ILE A 1030 17.90 13.70 -13.10
N MET A 1031 16.93 14.61 -13.24
CA MET A 1031 16.30 14.95 -14.52
C MET A 1031 17.31 15.32 -15.63
N GLU A 1032 18.34 16.13 -15.32
CA GLU A 1032 19.38 16.50 -16.28
C GLU A 1032 20.24 15.29 -16.68
N ILE A 1033 20.57 14.43 -15.70
CA ILE A 1033 21.46 13.27 -15.84
C ILE A 1033 20.79 12.11 -16.60
N THR A 1034 19.49 11.88 -16.36
CA THR A 1034 18.75 10.75 -16.95
C THR A 1034 18.01 11.11 -18.25
N GLY A 1035 18.02 12.38 -18.66
CA GLY A 1035 17.38 12.86 -19.88
C GLY A 1035 15.85 12.79 -19.88
N SER A 1036 15.23 13.20 -20.98
CA SER A 1036 13.76 13.17 -21.13
C SER A 1036 13.22 11.76 -21.37
N GLU A 1037 13.95 10.88 -22.06
CA GLU A 1037 13.49 9.55 -22.46
C GLU A 1037 13.08 8.66 -21.28
N LEU A 1038 13.87 8.63 -20.21
CA LEU A 1038 13.57 7.85 -18.99
C LEU A 1038 12.52 8.52 -18.07
N ASN A 1039 11.96 9.65 -18.50
CA ASN A 1039 11.15 10.55 -17.67
C ASN A 1039 9.88 11.08 -18.36
N ILE A 1040 9.54 10.58 -19.56
CA ILE A 1040 8.35 10.98 -20.35
C ILE A 1040 7.06 10.99 -19.50
N ASN A 1041 6.91 10.02 -18.59
CA ASN A 1041 5.70 9.82 -17.79
C ASN A 1041 5.80 10.39 -16.35
N ASN A 1042 6.77 11.26 -16.06
CA ASN A 1042 7.03 11.73 -14.68
C ASN A 1042 5.88 12.49 -14.00
N ASP A 1043 4.99 13.12 -14.76
CA ASP A 1043 3.84 13.86 -14.24
C ASP A 1043 2.51 13.09 -14.38
N ASN A 1044 2.58 11.84 -14.86
CA ASN A 1044 1.43 10.94 -14.96
C ASN A 1044 1.09 10.35 -13.57
N TYR A 1045 0.32 11.10 -12.79
CA TYR A 1045 -0.03 10.68 -11.42
C TYR A 1045 -0.83 9.38 -11.36
N LYS A 1046 -1.71 9.07 -12.32
CA LYS A 1046 -2.45 7.80 -12.37
C LYS A 1046 -1.49 6.60 -12.54
N LEU A 1047 -0.55 6.70 -13.47
CA LEU A 1047 0.49 5.70 -13.66
C LEU A 1047 1.34 5.55 -12.38
N LEU A 1048 1.79 6.66 -11.78
CA LEU A 1048 2.57 6.62 -10.54
C LEU A 1048 1.81 5.98 -9.37
N GLN A 1049 0.49 6.20 -9.24
CA GLN A 1049 -0.35 5.46 -8.28
C GLN A 1049 -0.42 3.97 -8.61
N GLY A 1050 -0.50 3.63 -9.90
CA GLY A 1050 -0.47 2.25 -10.36
C GLY A 1050 0.81 1.51 -10.01
N LEU A 1051 1.98 2.13 -10.27
CA LEU A 1051 3.27 1.55 -9.92
C LEU A 1051 3.48 1.50 -8.39
N LEU A 1052 3.01 2.51 -7.66
CA LEU A 1052 3.02 2.50 -6.20
C LEU A 1052 2.13 1.38 -5.63
N CYS A 1053 0.97 1.13 -6.23
CA CYS A 1053 0.12 0.00 -5.89
C CYS A 1053 0.88 -1.32 -6.14
N ALA A 1054 1.42 -1.51 -7.35
CA ALA A 1054 2.18 -2.71 -7.74
C ALA A 1054 3.39 -3.02 -6.84
N ALA A 1055 4.03 -1.97 -6.33
CA ALA A 1055 5.17 -2.01 -5.45
C ALA A 1055 4.80 -2.32 -3.99
N LEU A 1056 3.72 -1.73 -3.47
CA LEU A 1056 3.29 -1.90 -2.08
C LEU A 1056 2.35 -3.10 -1.86
N TYR A 1057 1.76 -3.64 -2.93
CA TYR A 1057 0.97 -4.88 -2.94
C TYR A 1057 1.73 -6.04 -2.25
N PRO A 1058 1.08 -6.90 -1.42
CA PRO A 1058 -0.35 -7.04 -1.17
C PRO A 1058 -0.91 -6.19 -0.01
N ASN A 1059 -0.26 -5.08 0.37
CA ASN A 1059 -0.70 -4.24 1.50
C ASN A 1059 -1.97 -3.41 1.19
N ILE A 1060 -3.13 -4.06 1.07
CA ILE A 1060 -4.42 -3.44 0.75
C ILE A 1060 -5.39 -3.48 1.93
N ALA A 1061 -6.02 -2.34 2.21
CA ALA A 1061 -7.15 -2.19 3.10
C ALA A 1061 -8.44 -1.90 2.29
N LYS A 1062 -9.52 -2.60 2.63
CA LYS A 1062 -10.85 -2.45 2.04
C LYS A 1062 -11.71 -1.52 2.90
N VAL A 1063 -12.37 -0.56 2.27
CA VAL A 1063 -13.27 0.43 2.90
C VAL A 1063 -14.70 -0.13 2.93
N PHE A 1064 -15.28 -0.22 4.12
CA PHE A 1064 -16.68 -0.59 4.32
C PHE A 1064 -17.51 0.66 4.57
N THR A 1065 -18.61 0.80 3.84
CA THR A 1065 -19.50 1.96 3.95
C THR A 1065 -20.80 1.56 4.65
N PRO A 1066 -21.08 2.05 5.88
CA PRO A 1066 -22.36 1.79 6.57
C PRO A 1066 -23.53 2.34 5.76
N GLU A 1067 -24.76 1.87 5.97
CA GLU A 1067 -25.96 2.31 5.22
C GLU A 1067 -26.17 3.83 5.23
N LYS A 1068 -26.75 4.40 4.15
CA LYS A 1068 -26.92 5.86 4.02
C LYS A 1068 -28.08 6.25 4.96
N SER A 1069 -27.77 6.88 6.09
CA SER A 1069 -28.78 7.54 6.92
C SER A 1069 -29.17 8.88 6.29
N PHE A 1070 -30.45 9.24 6.42
CA PHE A 1070 -30.99 10.50 5.90
C PHE A 1070 -31.57 11.29 7.07
N GLN A 1071 -31.32 12.60 7.09
CA GLN A 1071 -31.91 13.52 8.05
C GLN A 1071 -33.03 14.31 7.35
N VAL A 1072 -34.24 14.21 7.88
CA VAL A 1072 -35.42 14.90 7.34
C VAL A 1072 -35.37 16.37 7.73
N GLN A 1073 -35.49 17.26 6.75
CA GLN A 1073 -35.69 18.69 6.91
C GLN A 1073 -36.94 19.14 6.14
N SER A 1074 -37.40 20.37 6.37
CA SER A 1074 -38.63 20.92 5.78
C SER A 1074 -38.63 21.02 4.24
N THR A 1075 -37.47 20.92 3.60
CA THR A 1075 -37.29 20.92 2.13
C THR A 1075 -36.93 19.55 1.56
N GLY A 1076 -36.86 18.49 2.37
CA GLY A 1076 -36.55 17.13 1.94
C GLY A 1076 -35.61 16.37 2.89
N ALA A 1077 -35.26 15.14 2.51
CA ALA A 1077 -34.36 14.29 3.29
C ALA A 1077 -32.91 14.37 2.76
N ILE A 1078 -32.01 14.96 3.53
CA ILE A 1078 -30.59 15.13 3.16
C ILE A 1078 -29.80 13.90 3.64
N PRO A 1079 -28.99 13.24 2.80
CA PRO A 1079 -28.12 12.15 3.24
C PRO A 1079 -27.06 12.67 4.21
N VAL A 1080 -26.97 12.06 5.39
CA VAL A 1080 -25.96 12.40 6.39
C VAL A 1080 -24.59 11.93 5.90
N GLN A 1081 -23.64 12.86 5.75
CA GLN A 1081 -22.25 12.53 5.49
C GLN A 1081 -21.67 11.79 6.73
N PRO A 1082 -21.14 10.57 6.60
CA PRO A 1082 -20.56 9.87 7.74
C PRO A 1082 -19.27 10.58 8.22
N ASP A 1083 -19.13 10.80 9.52
CA ASP A 1083 -17.87 11.30 10.13
C ASP A 1083 -16.71 10.38 9.67
N PRO A 1084 -15.57 10.93 9.18
CA PRO A 1084 -14.38 10.16 8.87
C PRO A 1084 -13.95 9.13 9.94
N LYS A 1085 -14.29 9.34 11.22
CA LYS A 1085 -14.08 8.43 12.36
C LYS A 1085 -14.96 7.17 12.36
N HIS A 1086 -16.05 7.16 11.60
CA HIS A 1086 -16.95 6.01 11.43
C HIS A 1086 -16.63 5.16 10.19
N ARG A 1087 -15.59 5.50 9.42
CA ARG A 1087 -15.09 4.67 8.32
C ARG A 1087 -14.50 3.37 8.88
N LEU A 1088 -15.06 2.24 8.49
CA LEU A 1088 -14.55 0.92 8.86
C LEU A 1088 -13.61 0.42 7.76
N LEU A 1089 -12.34 0.24 8.10
CA LEU A 1089 -11.32 -0.28 7.20
C LEU A 1089 -10.90 -1.67 7.67
N GLN A 1090 -10.77 -2.62 6.75
CA GLN A 1090 -10.34 -3.99 7.08
C GLN A 1090 -9.22 -4.44 6.13
N THR A 1091 -8.23 -5.15 6.66
CA THR A 1091 -7.25 -5.87 5.83
C THR A 1091 -7.66 -7.33 5.63
N LYS A 1092 -7.05 -8.03 4.66
CA LYS A 1092 -7.36 -9.43 4.32
C LYS A 1092 -7.37 -10.38 5.52
N ASN A 1093 -6.49 -10.14 6.50
CA ASN A 1093 -6.38 -10.95 7.73
C ASN A 1093 -7.50 -10.67 8.76
N ASN A 1094 -8.60 -10.05 8.33
CA ASN A 1094 -9.73 -9.57 9.14
C ASN A 1094 -9.40 -8.49 10.19
N ASP A 1095 -8.16 -8.00 10.27
CA ASP A 1095 -7.81 -6.89 11.17
C ASP A 1095 -8.53 -5.60 10.74
N PHE A 1096 -9.30 -5.01 11.66
CA PHE A 1096 -9.83 -3.65 11.51
C PHE A 1096 -8.72 -2.62 11.77
N VAL A 1097 -8.60 -1.63 10.88
CA VAL A 1097 -7.53 -0.63 10.89
C VAL A 1097 -8.10 0.79 10.84
N ASN A 1098 -7.25 1.78 11.10
CA ASN A 1098 -7.58 3.21 11.01
C ASN A 1098 -6.51 3.92 10.17
N ILE A 1099 -6.84 4.99 9.46
CA ILE A 1099 -5.80 5.83 8.84
C ILE A 1099 -5.05 6.58 9.96
N HIS A 1100 -3.71 6.62 9.90
CA HIS A 1100 -2.90 7.33 10.88
C HIS A 1100 -3.08 8.86 10.77
N PRO A 1101 -3.15 9.63 11.88
CA PRO A 1101 -3.33 11.09 11.84
C PRO A 1101 -2.27 11.90 11.08
N SER A 1102 -1.14 11.30 10.71
CA SER A 1102 -0.12 11.95 9.88
C SER A 1102 -0.39 11.88 8.37
N SER A 1103 -1.43 11.16 7.94
CA SER A 1103 -1.83 10.99 6.55
C SER A 1103 -2.76 12.13 6.12
N ALA A 1104 -2.57 12.66 4.91
CA ALA A 1104 -3.49 13.63 4.31
C ALA A 1104 -4.90 13.03 4.08
N ASN A 1105 -5.01 11.69 3.95
CA ASN A 1105 -6.28 10.97 3.83
C ASN A 1105 -7.03 10.79 5.18
N PHE A 1106 -6.48 11.27 6.30
CA PHE A 1106 -7.10 11.12 7.63
C PHE A 1106 -8.47 11.81 7.74
N HIS A 1107 -8.57 13.04 7.22
CA HIS A 1107 -9.79 13.87 7.27
C HIS A 1107 -10.76 13.67 6.08
N VAL A 1108 -10.33 12.99 5.02
CA VAL A 1108 -11.14 12.76 3.80
C VAL A 1108 -12.36 11.89 4.13
N SER A 1109 -13.58 12.37 3.91
CA SER A 1109 -14.81 11.59 4.20
C SER A 1109 -15.11 10.54 3.13
N ASN A 1110 -15.06 10.91 1.85
CA ASN A 1110 -15.38 10.06 0.71
C ASN A 1110 -14.13 9.69 -0.10
N LEU A 1111 -14.01 8.44 -0.53
CA LEU A 1111 -12.87 7.93 -1.29
C LEU A 1111 -13.34 7.41 -2.66
N PRO A 1112 -12.66 7.72 -3.78
CA PRO A 1112 -13.13 7.35 -5.12
C PRO A 1112 -12.95 5.86 -5.45
N SER A 1113 -12.24 5.10 -4.61
CA SER A 1113 -12.15 3.63 -4.68
C SER A 1113 -12.23 3.05 -3.26
N PRO A 1114 -12.88 1.88 -3.07
CA PRO A 1114 -12.98 1.20 -1.79
C PRO A 1114 -11.70 0.46 -1.42
N TYR A 1115 -10.61 0.61 -2.18
CA TYR A 1115 -9.32 -0.02 -1.92
C TYR A 1115 -8.23 1.04 -1.68
N LEU A 1116 -7.54 0.91 -0.56
CA LEU A 1116 -6.41 1.73 -0.16
C LEU A 1116 -5.15 0.87 -0.09
N VAL A 1117 -4.05 1.34 -0.65
CA VAL A 1117 -2.72 0.74 -0.46
C VAL A 1117 -1.96 1.52 0.61
N PHE A 1118 -1.18 0.81 1.43
CA PHE A 1118 -0.41 1.39 2.53
C PHE A 1118 1.00 0.81 2.62
N GLN A 1119 1.97 1.59 3.11
CA GLN A 1119 3.34 1.09 3.29
C GLN A 1119 3.46 0.18 4.51
N GLU A 1120 3.01 0.66 5.67
CA GLU A 1120 3.16 -0.03 6.95
C GLU A 1120 1.85 -0.06 7.75
N LYS A 1121 1.60 -1.20 8.41
CA LYS A 1121 0.55 -1.38 9.41
C LYS A 1121 1.21 -1.35 10.78
N VAL A 1122 0.90 -0.33 11.57
CA VAL A 1122 1.52 -0.08 12.88
C VAL A 1122 0.47 -0.16 13.98
N LYS A 1123 0.69 -1.06 14.96
CA LYS A 1123 -0.10 -1.12 16.18
C LYS A 1123 0.50 -0.24 17.27
N THR A 1124 -0.30 0.68 17.77
CA THR A 1124 -0.07 1.42 19.04
C THR A 1124 -1.26 1.16 19.96
N ASN A 1125 -2.02 2.18 20.36
CA ASN A 1125 -3.29 2.02 21.10
C ASN A 1125 -4.41 1.45 20.21
N LYS A 1126 -4.31 1.67 18.90
CA LYS A 1126 -5.15 1.08 17.85
C LYS A 1126 -4.24 0.60 16.71
N ILE A 1127 -4.77 -0.21 15.80
CA ILE A 1127 -4.07 -0.56 14.56
C ILE A 1127 -4.27 0.58 13.56
N PHE A 1128 -3.16 1.15 13.08
CA PHE A 1128 -3.13 2.21 12.10
C PHE A 1128 -2.42 1.76 10.82
N ILE A 1129 -2.89 2.23 9.67
CA ILE A 1129 -2.17 2.21 8.39
C ILE A 1129 -1.57 3.60 8.12
N LYS A 1130 -0.34 3.63 7.61
CA LYS A 1130 0.39 4.86 7.28
C LYS A 1130 0.81 4.88 5.81
N GLU A 1131 1.06 6.09 5.34
CA GLU A 1131 1.49 6.41 3.98
C GLU A 1131 0.52 5.79 2.96
N VAL A 1132 -0.69 6.33 2.99
CA VAL A 1132 -1.88 5.75 2.37
C VAL A 1132 -2.13 6.41 1.02
N SER A 1133 -2.37 5.59 0.01
CA SER A 1133 -2.83 6.00 -1.31
C SER A 1133 -4.09 5.28 -1.71
N VAL A 1134 -5.03 5.99 -2.34
CA VAL A 1134 -6.16 5.35 -3.04
C VAL A 1134 -5.62 4.60 -4.26
N VAL A 1135 -6.20 3.43 -4.53
CA VAL A 1135 -5.81 2.54 -5.61
C VAL A 1135 -6.82 2.63 -6.77
N PRO A 1136 -6.40 3.04 -7.98
CA PRO A 1136 -7.21 2.90 -9.19
C PRO A 1136 -7.37 1.42 -9.58
N ILE A 1137 -8.48 1.06 -10.22
CA ILE A 1137 -8.90 -0.34 -10.39
C ILE A 1137 -8.01 -1.05 -11.42
N LEU A 1138 -7.83 -0.43 -12.57
CA LEU A 1138 -7.15 -0.99 -13.72
C LEU A 1138 -5.64 -1.27 -13.47
N PRO A 1139 -4.86 -0.37 -12.82
CA PRO A 1139 -3.51 -0.70 -12.40
C PRO A 1139 -3.41 -1.88 -11.42
N LEU A 1140 -4.37 -2.02 -10.50
CA LEU A 1140 -4.41 -3.15 -9.57
C LEU A 1140 -4.66 -4.48 -10.31
N LEU A 1141 -5.51 -4.47 -11.33
CA LEU A 1141 -5.75 -5.64 -12.19
C LEU A 1141 -4.53 -6.01 -13.03
N LEU A 1142 -3.84 -5.01 -13.62
CA LEU A 1142 -2.70 -5.22 -14.53
C LEU A 1142 -1.39 -5.57 -13.80
N PHE A 1143 -1.07 -4.88 -12.70
CA PHE A 1143 0.24 -4.98 -12.04
C PHE A 1143 0.27 -5.84 -10.77
N SER A 1144 -0.86 -6.43 -10.36
CA SER A 1144 -0.86 -7.45 -9.31
C SER A 1144 -0.14 -8.73 -9.80
N ASN A 1145 0.23 -9.59 -8.85
CA ASN A 1145 0.87 -10.87 -9.13
C ASN A 1145 -0.10 -12.08 -9.01
N TYR A 1146 -1.23 -11.94 -8.30
CA TYR A 1146 -2.22 -13.02 -8.15
C TYR A 1146 -3.01 -13.27 -9.42
N GLU A 1147 -3.25 -14.54 -9.74
CA GLU A 1147 -4.10 -14.98 -10.85
C GLU A 1147 -5.40 -14.15 -10.96
N LEU A 1148 -5.65 -13.62 -12.16
CA LEU A 1148 -6.90 -12.94 -12.50
C LEU A 1148 -7.94 -13.99 -12.91
N LYS A 1149 -8.81 -14.34 -11.96
CA LYS A 1149 -9.92 -15.26 -12.18
C LYS A 1149 -11.15 -14.47 -12.61
N ILE A 1150 -11.63 -14.73 -13.82
CA ILE A 1150 -12.82 -14.11 -14.40
C ILE A 1150 -13.96 -15.12 -14.28
N GLU A 1151 -15.01 -14.76 -13.57
CA GLU A 1151 -16.18 -15.62 -13.36
C GLU A 1151 -17.47 -14.91 -13.78
N LEU A 1152 -18.39 -15.64 -14.39
CA LEU A 1152 -19.74 -15.15 -14.69
C LEU A 1152 -20.65 -15.45 -13.50
N HIS A 1153 -21.19 -14.41 -12.85
CA HIS A 1153 -22.08 -14.51 -11.69
C HIS A 1153 -23.40 -13.82 -11.97
N ASP A 1154 -24.48 -14.60 -12.08
CA ASP A 1154 -25.85 -14.12 -12.32
C ASP A 1154 -25.96 -13.14 -13.52
N GLY A 1155 -25.15 -13.36 -14.57
CA GLY A 1155 -25.08 -12.51 -15.77
C GLY A 1155 -24.10 -11.33 -15.72
N ILE A 1156 -23.39 -11.13 -14.60
CA ILE A 1156 -22.35 -10.10 -14.44
C ILE A 1156 -20.97 -10.76 -14.47
N PHE A 1157 -20.05 -10.26 -15.29
CA PHE A 1157 -18.65 -10.70 -15.24
C PHE A 1157 -17.98 -10.09 -14.02
N ILE A 1158 -17.38 -10.93 -13.18
CA ILE A 1158 -16.64 -10.53 -12.00
C ILE A 1158 -15.18 -10.87 -12.22
N ALA A 1159 -14.33 -9.84 -12.21
CA ALA A 1159 -12.90 -10.01 -12.03
C ALA A 1159 -12.62 -10.20 -10.53
N SER A 1160 -12.01 -11.32 -10.20
CA SER A 1160 -11.54 -11.61 -8.85
C SER A 1160 -10.02 -11.75 -8.84
N LEU A 1161 -9.40 -11.08 -7.87
CA LEU A 1161 -8.01 -11.29 -7.49
C LEU A 1161 -7.98 -11.89 -6.09
N GLU A 1162 -6.90 -12.61 -5.79
CA GLU A 1162 -6.56 -13.00 -4.41
C GLU A 1162 -7.70 -13.78 -3.73
N ASP A 1163 -8.20 -14.80 -4.45
CA ASP A 1163 -9.31 -15.70 -4.07
C ASP A 1163 -10.59 -14.97 -3.64
N GLY A 1164 -10.90 -13.87 -4.35
CA GLY A 1164 -12.10 -13.08 -4.13
C GLY A 1164 -11.99 -12.06 -3.00
N TRP A 1165 -10.80 -11.84 -2.43
CA TRP A 1165 -10.58 -10.71 -1.52
C TRP A 1165 -10.83 -9.37 -2.23
N ILE A 1166 -10.47 -9.27 -3.51
CA ILE A 1166 -10.66 -8.06 -4.32
C ILE A 1166 -11.57 -8.43 -5.50
N LEU A 1167 -12.74 -7.79 -5.57
CA LEU A 1167 -13.75 -8.01 -6.61
C LEU A 1167 -14.09 -6.70 -7.32
N PHE A 1168 -14.26 -6.79 -8.64
CA PHE A 1168 -14.77 -5.75 -9.52
C PHE A 1168 -15.74 -6.35 -10.53
N SER A 1169 -16.82 -5.65 -10.87
CA SER A 1169 -17.64 -6.00 -12.03
C SER A 1169 -16.98 -5.50 -13.31
N ILE A 1170 -17.13 -6.25 -14.41
CA ILE A 1170 -16.73 -5.84 -15.76
C ILE A 1170 -17.98 -5.90 -16.64
N GLU A 1171 -18.23 -4.86 -17.44
CA GLU A 1171 -19.45 -4.79 -18.27
C GLU A 1171 -19.41 -5.76 -19.46
N HIS A 1172 -18.22 -6.10 -19.97
CA HIS A 1172 -18.03 -6.97 -21.15
C HIS A 1172 -16.92 -8.02 -20.96
N HIS A 1173 -17.20 -9.27 -21.37
CA HIS A 1173 -16.22 -10.38 -21.29
C HIS A 1173 -14.95 -10.13 -22.11
N ARG A 1174 -15.06 -9.39 -23.23
CA ARG A 1174 -13.93 -9.03 -24.11
C ARG A 1174 -12.89 -8.24 -23.35
N VAL A 1175 -13.29 -7.18 -22.65
CA VAL A 1175 -12.42 -6.37 -21.78
C VAL A 1175 -11.72 -7.26 -20.74
N ALA A 1176 -12.44 -8.18 -20.11
CA ALA A 1176 -11.86 -9.08 -19.12
C ALA A 1176 -10.75 -9.97 -19.71
N GLN A 1177 -11.00 -10.63 -20.86
CA GLN A 1177 -10.01 -11.45 -21.56
C GLN A 1177 -8.83 -10.62 -22.10
N LEU A 1178 -9.08 -9.42 -22.62
CA LEU A 1178 -8.05 -8.51 -23.13
C LEU A 1178 -7.08 -8.11 -22.01
N LEU A 1179 -7.60 -7.74 -20.83
CA LEU A 1179 -6.78 -7.43 -19.66
C LEU A 1179 -6.00 -8.65 -19.17
N GLN A 1180 -6.62 -9.84 -19.14
CA GLN A 1180 -5.94 -11.07 -18.75
C GLN A 1180 -4.77 -11.40 -19.69
N ARG A 1181 -4.98 -11.33 -21.01
CA ARG A 1181 -3.95 -11.61 -22.01
C ARG A 1181 -2.87 -10.52 -22.06
N MET A 1182 -3.23 -9.23 -21.98
CA MET A 1182 -2.23 -8.15 -21.89
C MET A 1182 -1.42 -8.20 -20.60
N ARG A 1183 -2.00 -8.69 -19.49
CA ARG A 1183 -1.26 -8.93 -18.26
C ARG A 1183 -0.25 -10.07 -18.40
N ILE A 1184 -0.57 -11.13 -19.12
CA ILE A 1184 0.37 -12.21 -19.47
C ILE A 1184 1.54 -11.65 -20.30
N GLU A 1185 1.26 -10.86 -21.34
CA GLU A 1185 2.32 -10.25 -22.16
C GLU A 1185 3.17 -9.23 -21.39
N LEU A 1186 2.56 -8.45 -20.49
CA LEU A 1186 3.30 -7.61 -19.57
C LEU A 1186 4.24 -8.44 -18.68
N HIS A 1187 3.77 -9.55 -18.10
CA HIS A 1187 4.62 -10.40 -17.25
C HIS A 1187 5.79 -10.99 -18.03
N LYS A 1188 5.55 -11.49 -19.26
CA LYS A 1188 6.62 -11.96 -20.16
C LYS A 1188 7.63 -10.85 -20.49
N LEU A 1189 7.17 -9.64 -20.79
CA LEU A 1189 8.04 -8.50 -21.12
C LEU A 1189 8.88 -8.05 -19.91
N LEU A 1190 8.25 -7.96 -18.73
CA LEU A 1190 8.96 -7.67 -17.48
C LEU A 1190 10.00 -8.75 -17.20
N GLU A 1191 9.67 -10.03 -17.38
CA GLU A 1191 10.61 -11.13 -17.20
C GLU A 1191 11.78 -11.07 -18.20
N GLN A 1192 11.52 -10.74 -19.47
CA GLN A 1192 12.56 -10.51 -20.48
C GLN A 1192 13.51 -9.38 -20.08
N LYS A 1193 12.97 -8.22 -19.66
CA LYS A 1193 13.79 -7.09 -19.16
C LYS A 1193 14.56 -7.41 -17.87
N MET A 1194 14.04 -8.31 -17.03
CA MET A 1194 14.73 -8.75 -15.83
C MET A 1194 15.81 -9.80 -16.15
N LYS A 1195 15.68 -10.55 -17.24
CA LYS A 1195 16.75 -11.46 -17.75
C LYS A 1195 17.84 -10.69 -18.50
N ASP A 1196 17.49 -9.67 -19.26
CA ASP A 1196 18.42 -8.74 -19.91
C ASP A 1196 18.17 -7.28 -19.45
N PRO A 1197 18.89 -6.81 -18.41
CA PRO A 1197 18.82 -5.44 -17.93
C PRO A 1197 19.12 -4.36 -18.98
N LEU A 1198 19.91 -4.68 -20.02
CA LEU A 1198 20.30 -3.72 -21.06
C LEU A 1198 19.26 -3.62 -22.19
N LEU A 1199 18.29 -4.54 -22.26
CA LEU A 1199 17.21 -4.55 -23.26
C LEU A 1199 16.48 -3.19 -23.31
N ASN A 1200 16.67 -2.44 -24.39
CA ASN A 1200 15.98 -1.16 -24.56
C ASN A 1200 14.54 -1.40 -25.02
N LEU A 1201 13.60 -1.36 -24.07
CA LEU A 1201 12.17 -1.57 -24.31
C LEU A 1201 11.53 -0.52 -25.25
N LEU A 1202 12.14 0.65 -25.44
CA LEU A 1202 11.68 1.67 -26.39
C LEU A 1202 12.01 1.31 -27.85
N ASN A 1203 13.00 0.44 -28.07
CA ASN A 1203 13.46 -0.01 -29.39
C ASN A 1203 13.10 -1.48 -29.68
N TYR A 1204 12.72 -2.25 -28.65
CA TYR A 1204 12.24 -3.63 -28.80
C TYR A 1204 10.84 -3.68 -29.42
N GLN A 1205 10.68 -4.40 -30.54
CA GLN A 1205 9.50 -4.37 -31.42
C GLN A 1205 8.15 -4.42 -30.66
N ASN A 1206 8.01 -5.40 -29.76
CA ASN A 1206 6.77 -5.59 -28.99
C ASN A 1206 6.77 -4.78 -27.69
N GLY A 1207 7.94 -4.50 -27.11
CA GLY A 1207 8.06 -3.84 -25.82
C GLY A 1207 7.53 -2.42 -25.80
N LYS A 1208 7.86 -1.63 -26.83
CA LYS A 1208 7.40 -0.24 -26.95
C LYS A 1208 5.87 -0.16 -26.98
N LYS A 1209 5.25 -1.02 -27.80
CA LYS A 1209 3.79 -1.08 -27.95
C LYS A 1209 3.10 -1.51 -26.65
N ILE A 1210 3.55 -2.59 -26.01
CA ILE A 1210 2.99 -3.07 -24.73
C ILE A 1210 3.02 -1.95 -23.67
N ILE A 1211 4.16 -1.26 -23.51
CA ILE A 1211 4.30 -0.19 -22.51
C ILE A 1211 3.42 1.02 -22.86
N GLN A 1212 3.45 1.48 -24.11
CA GLN A 1212 2.61 2.61 -24.55
C GLN A 1212 1.12 2.30 -24.38
N THR A 1213 0.67 1.10 -24.74
CA THR A 1213 -0.70 0.64 -24.53
C THR A 1213 -1.09 0.65 -23.06
N ILE A 1214 -0.26 0.07 -22.17
CA ILE A 1214 -0.54 0.05 -20.73
C ILE A 1214 -0.57 1.46 -20.14
N VAL A 1215 0.37 2.33 -20.51
CA VAL A 1215 0.38 3.72 -20.06
C VAL A 1215 -0.88 4.46 -20.51
N ASN A 1216 -1.26 4.37 -21.78
CA ASN A 1216 -2.47 5.03 -22.30
C ASN A 1216 -3.73 4.53 -21.59
N VAL A 1217 -3.88 3.21 -21.46
CA VAL A 1217 -5.01 2.53 -20.82
C VAL A 1217 -5.15 2.95 -19.35
N VAL A 1218 -4.04 2.98 -18.58
CA VAL A 1218 -4.03 3.47 -17.18
C VAL A 1218 -4.26 4.98 -17.05
N THR A 1219 -3.90 5.78 -18.06
CA THR A 1219 -4.06 7.24 -18.01
C THR A 1219 -5.50 7.68 -18.27
N ARG A 1220 -6.23 6.91 -19.08
CA ARG A 1220 -7.58 7.26 -19.58
C ARG A 1220 -8.74 6.71 -18.74
N GLU A 1221 -8.46 5.98 -17.65
CA GLU A 1221 -9.43 5.45 -16.65
C GLU A 1221 -10.27 6.55 -15.96
#